data_AF-A0A9D6CLM7-F1
#
_entry.id   AF-A0A9D6CLM7-F1
#
_cell.length_a   1.000
_cell.length_b   1.000
_cell.length_c   1.000
_cell.angle_alpha   90.00
_cell.angle_beta   90.00
_cell.angle_gamma   90.00
#
_symmetry.space_group_name_H-M   'P 1'
#
loop_
_entity.id
_entity.type
_entity.pdbx_description
1 polymer ?
#
loop_
_entity_poly.entity_id
_entity_poly.type
_entity_poly.pdbx_seq_one_letter_code
_entity_poly.pdbx_strand_id
1 'polypeptide(L)'
;MRRSPQGGTMSRRMLQPLGGERAIPLSLRVRAHHALLHHSRGMAVLLALMAVSVSLMIGLAISSGRDANLASSGGIVTATASRTASAGALDIASYIVEVHSPIIAGDPAAEQRLVFQPARIGSFTLSATVRDANTRMGPSEETVAVELVGSAAAGQVTQTSRAIARVGWGDTVDRADFDLSEFALLASTGGITIDDQSEVSVWRDAPLHRLGEPFVIGTSLRDPSRVSIGSESRVLGHMVLGRGNFANSEDRRNAEIAERLMRIPADITVPAAPRQGFPTTAVVVPVARLSQDINARLGEGLLHVRTSVGPPLSTRLVVEGPVPDGLWRVVCISGNLTLNKADWSFETPTMLVVSGHFTAIDSQLRVGPNGALAIVPGGSVVLENSTIVPDDGNGTTSNDPNGTAGYAGFGASRVMIYAQPPTVALRKASVVKGQIYAPASAVTVEGGSAVYGRILGANITLAGGNLFYDPQLNGGRGWLNPESGIWWRRNEVVPETRAVRVLNDDSLAIFTRTTLVAVDLPETGIIATLHAAAAGGMARTTQNLADSGKTRNADLMPGSQLSGAPKVFPNRHVVLNGTLRDFREWSEPDGHPDFDNPDLVSGLKFGLVQPTLSPDGKPVLRTGTAPIASANFANAARQPICWTLYDPSKGDFAGRYARLHTPSITSPESFATWFRDTPGVNISEPLRIIMRRVVDSKGRQTYVYDSNQSDPFQHDGPGPRLDGFFPLENRLFGNSVIKPVMWGRTLIERDRNYHFTLELAMEFVYDSKAEQTFTFFADDDLWAFVDGRLVVDLGGMHGATWQIVEMDRLGLVDGKTYPIKVFFTDRRRPQSHLRIATNFPIASPLPPAPPTNPMSALADIERQRNAVRTNFFAKH
;
A
#
# COMPACT_ATOMS: atom_id res chain seq x y z
N MET A 1 30.63 1.53 -45.65
CA MET A 1 31.20 1.55 -47.02
C MET A 1 30.91 2.90 -47.66
N ARG A 2 31.97 3.65 -48.06
CA ARG A 2 31.97 4.89 -48.89
C ARG A 2 31.21 6.11 -48.31
N ARG A 3 31.66 7.36 -48.38
CA ARG A 3 32.82 8.05 -48.97
C ARG A 3 32.79 9.48 -48.39
N SER A 4 33.93 10.07 -48.06
CA SER A 4 34.13 11.53 -48.04
C SER A 4 34.25 12.05 -49.49
N PRO A 5 34.09 13.37 -49.77
CA PRO A 5 35.26 14.25 -49.71
C PRO A 5 35.01 15.72 -49.32
N GLN A 6 36.15 16.39 -49.16
CA GLN A 6 36.45 17.77 -48.79
C GLN A 6 36.01 18.86 -49.79
N GLY A 7 36.00 20.11 -49.29
CA GLY A 7 36.24 21.33 -50.07
C GLY A 7 36.87 22.44 -49.22
N GLY A 8 38.21 22.60 -49.30
CA GLY A 8 38.93 23.86 -49.03
C GLY A 8 38.82 24.79 -50.27
N THR A 9 39.30 26.04 -50.32
CA THR A 9 40.66 26.55 -50.01
C THR A 9 40.76 28.08 -50.24
N MET A 10 41.63 28.75 -49.45
CA MET A 10 42.63 29.83 -49.74
C MET A 10 42.28 31.05 -50.64
N SER A 11 42.74 32.30 -50.39
CA SER A 11 44.12 32.84 -50.22
C SER A 11 44.01 34.37 -49.90
N ARG A 12 44.67 35.00 -48.89
CA ARG A 12 46.08 35.48 -48.71
C ARG A 12 46.44 36.87 -49.32
N ARG A 13 46.87 37.81 -48.44
CA ARG A 13 48.00 38.80 -48.51
C ARG A 13 47.61 40.14 -47.81
N MET A 14 48.47 41.06 -47.34
CA MET A 14 49.78 41.17 -46.65
C MET A 14 50.15 42.70 -46.66
N LEU A 15 50.87 43.21 -45.65
CA LEU A 15 51.78 44.41 -45.59
C LEU A 15 51.28 45.84 -45.21
N GLN A 16 51.64 46.27 -43.97
CA GLN A 16 52.48 47.43 -43.45
C GLN A 16 52.71 48.75 -44.27
N PRO A 17 53.37 49.84 -43.74
CA PRO A 17 53.84 50.24 -42.37
C PRO A 17 53.68 51.79 -42.02
N LEU A 18 54.18 52.26 -40.83
CA LEU A 18 55.05 53.46 -40.57
C LEU A 18 54.84 54.22 -39.21
N GLY A 19 55.88 54.19 -38.35
CA GLY A 19 56.70 55.29 -37.77
C GLY A 19 56.14 56.58 -37.11
N GLY A 20 56.75 56.97 -35.97
CA GLY A 20 56.78 58.34 -35.44
C GLY A 20 57.59 58.52 -34.12
N GLU A 21 58.80 59.09 -34.20
CA GLU A 21 59.70 59.54 -33.10
C GLU A 21 59.61 61.07 -32.86
N ARG A 22 60.03 61.55 -31.66
CA ARG A 22 60.71 62.85 -31.47
C ARG A 22 61.69 62.82 -30.28
N ALA A 23 62.80 63.54 -30.44
CA ALA A 23 64.06 63.51 -29.65
C ALA A 23 64.37 64.85 -28.95
N ILE A 24 65.26 64.86 -27.93
CA ILE A 24 66.21 65.95 -27.57
C ILE A 24 67.49 65.34 -26.90
N PRO A 25 68.74 65.83 -27.15
CA PRO A 25 70.01 65.14 -26.85
C PRO A 25 70.95 65.78 -25.78
N LEU A 26 72.03 65.03 -25.50
CA LEU A 26 73.29 65.27 -24.76
C LEU A 26 73.74 66.71 -24.40
N SER A 27 74.36 66.88 -23.21
CA SER A 27 75.80 67.26 -23.07
C SER A 27 76.29 67.55 -21.62
N LEU A 28 77.62 67.47 -21.45
CA LEU A 28 78.52 68.04 -20.41
C LEU A 28 79.10 67.17 -19.27
N ARG A 29 80.28 66.60 -19.59
CA ARG A 29 81.58 66.53 -18.88
C ARG A 29 81.65 66.70 -17.33
N VAL A 30 82.10 65.62 -16.70
CA VAL A 30 83.30 65.48 -15.83
C VAL A 30 83.67 66.65 -14.90
N ARG A 31 83.47 66.45 -13.59
CA ARG A 31 84.56 66.44 -12.58
C ARG A 31 84.07 65.99 -11.20
N ALA A 32 85.00 65.35 -10.48
CA ALA A 32 85.06 65.16 -9.02
C ALA A 32 84.38 63.90 -8.43
N HIS A 33 85.15 62.82 -8.52
CA HIS A 33 85.26 61.71 -7.56
C HIS A 33 85.23 62.14 -6.07
N HIS A 34 84.88 61.17 -5.22
CA HIS A 34 84.93 61.14 -3.75
C HIS A 34 83.70 61.63 -2.97
N ALA A 35 82.56 60.90 -3.07
CA ALA A 35 81.56 60.88 -1.99
C ALA A 35 80.54 59.71 -2.00
N LEU A 36 80.28 59.04 -3.14
CA LEU A 36 79.07 58.19 -3.26
C LEU A 36 79.29 56.66 -3.30
N LEU A 37 80.48 56.16 -3.00
CA LEU A 37 80.79 54.71 -3.05
C LEU A 37 80.42 53.92 -1.78
N HIS A 38 79.87 54.56 -0.74
CA HIS A 38 79.37 53.86 0.46
C HIS A 38 77.83 53.71 0.53
N HIS A 39 77.06 54.41 -0.32
CA HIS A 39 75.58 54.34 -0.31
C HIS A 39 75.00 53.29 -1.28
N SER A 40 75.76 52.85 -2.30
CA SER A 40 75.27 51.93 -3.33
C SER A 40 75.24 50.46 -2.89
N ARG A 41 76.07 50.06 -1.92
CA ARG A 41 76.03 48.68 -1.36
C ARG A 41 74.90 48.48 -0.36
N GLY A 42 74.61 49.47 0.48
CA GLY A 42 73.49 49.40 1.44
C GLY A 42 72.12 49.42 0.75
N MET A 43 71.95 50.27 -0.27
CA MET A 43 70.70 50.35 -1.02
C MET A 43 70.48 49.10 -1.90
N ALA A 44 71.54 48.52 -2.49
CA ALA A 44 71.44 47.27 -3.24
C ALA A 44 71.06 46.07 -2.34
N VAL A 45 71.59 46.00 -1.11
CA VAL A 45 71.21 44.95 -0.14
C VAL A 45 69.78 45.14 0.35
N LEU A 46 69.33 46.37 0.61
CA LEU A 46 67.93 46.67 0.96
C LEU A 46 66.96 46.31 -0.16
N LEU A 47 67.28 46.66 -1.42
CA LEU A 47 66.47 46.28 -2.58
C LEU A 47 66.45 44.77 -2.80
N ALA A 48 67.58 44.07 -2.58
CA ALA A 48 67.63 42.62 -2.65
C ALA A 48 66.79 41.95 -1.54
N LEU A 49 66.86 42.46 -0.31
CA LEU A 49 66.04 41.96 0.81
C LEU A 49 64.55 42.23 0.60
N MET A 50 64.19 43.40 0.07
CA MET A 50 62.81 43.70 -0.31
C MET A 50 62.34 42.80 -1.44
N ALA A 51 63.16 42.57 -2.47
CA ALA A 51 62.83 41.67 -3.57
C ALA A 51 62.63 40.23 -3.08
N VAL A 52 63.51 39.72 -2.23
CA VAL A 52 63.37 38.39 -1.60
C VAL A 52 62.11 38.33 -0.74
N SER A 53 61.81 39.37 0.05
CA SER A 53 60.61 39.42 0.90
C SER A 53 59.32 39.45 0.07
N VAL A 54 59.29 40.25 -0.99
CA VAL A 54 58.15 40.33 -1.93
C VAL A 54 57.99 39.00 -2.67
N SER A 55 59.08 38.37 -3.12
CA SER A 55 59.03 37.04 -3.72
C SER A 55 58.57 35.97 -2.74
N LEU A 56 58.95 36.03 -1.46
CA LEU A 56 58.46 35.12 -0.43
C LEU A 56 56.95 35.33 -0.17
N MET A 57 56.52 36.58 -0.06
CA MET A 57 55.11 36.95 0.13
C MET A 57 54.25 36.51 -1.06
N ILE A 58 54.71 36.74 -2.29
CA ILE A 58 54.03 36.28 -3.51
C ILE A 58 54.05 34.75 -3.57
N GLY A 59 55.15 34.09 -3.21
CA GLY A 59 55.26 32.63 -3.15
C GLY A 59 54.29 32.01 -2.14
N LEU A 60 54.18 32.58 -0.94
CA LEU A 60 53.23 32.17 0.11
C LEU A 60 51.78 32.46 -0.29
N ALA A 61 51.51 33.61 -0.91
CA ALA A 61 50.18 33.96 -1.43
C ALA A 61 49.75 33.03 -2.57
N ILE A 62 50.66 32.68 -3.48
CA ILE A 62 50.39 31.72 -4.56
C ILE A 62 50.24 30.30 -4.00
N SER A 63 51.05 29.90 -3.01
CA SER A 63 50.92 28.58 -2.37
C SER A 63 49.59 28.46 -1.63
N SER A 64 49.25 29.44 -0.78
CA SER A 64 47.96 29.46 -0.08
C SER A 64 46.76 29.54 -1.03
N GLY A 65 46.88 30.27 -2.14
CA GLY A 65 45.89 30.28 -3.22
C GLY A 65 45.77 28.94 -3.94
N ARG A 66 46.89 28.22 -4.17
CA ARG A 66 46.89 26.86 -4.72
C ARG A 66 46.24 25.87 -3.77
N ASP A 67 46.55 25.94 -2.48
CA ASP A 67 46.01 25.06 -1.45
C ASP A 67 44.50 25.29 -1.25
N ALA A 68 44.07 26.55 -1.25
CA ALA A 68 42.65 26.91 -1.23
C ALA A 68 41.91 26.43 -2.49
N ASN A 69 42.51 26.58 -3.68
CA ASN A 69 41.93 26.08 -4.93
C ASN A 69 41.89 24.55 -5.00
N LEU A 70 42.92 23.85 -4.48
CA LEU A 70 42.95 22.39 -4.35
C LEU A 70 41.86 21.92 -3.39
N ALA A 71 41.71 22.57 -2.23
CA ALA A 71 40.63 22.27 -1.28
C ALA A 71 39.24 22.53 -1.88
N SER A 72 39.06 23.63 -2.64
CA SER A 72 37.79 23.92 -3.33
C SER A 72 37.49 22.91 -4.44
N SER A 73 38.49 22.55 -5.25
CA SER A 73 38.36 21.54 -6.30
C SER A 73 38.08 20.14 -5.72
N GLY A 74 38.72 19.80 -4.60
CA GLY A 74 38.43 18.59 -3.83
C GLY A 74 37.00 18.59 -3.30
N GLY A 75 36.54 19.71 -2.74
CA GLY A 75 35.15 19.89 -2.29
C GLY A 75 34.12 19.75 -3.42
N ILE A 76 34.39 20.29 -4.61
CA ILE A 76 33.52 20.17 -5.80
C ILE A 76 33.48 18.72 -6.30
N VAL A 77 34.63 18.04 -6.35
CA VAL A 77 34.71 16.62 -6.75
C VAL A 77 33.99 15.75 -5.73
N THR A 78 34.19 15.98 -4.43
CA THR A 78 33.46 15.27 -3.36
C THR A 78 31.97 15.54 -3.45
N ALA A 79 31.53 16.78 -3.65
CA ALA A 79 30.10 17.11 -3.81
C ALA A 79 29.48 16.45 -5.06
N THR A 80 30.21 16.42 -6.17
CA THR A 80 29.75 15.76 -7.42
C THR A 80 29.67 14.25 -7.24
N ALA A 81 30.69 13.63 -6.64
CA ALA A 81 30.69 12.21 -6.33
C ALA A 81 29.61 11.84 -5.28
N SER A 82 29.36 12.70 -4.28
CA SER A 82 28.26 12.54 -3.32
C SER A 82 26.89 12.58 -3.99
N ARG A 83 26.69 13.36 -5.07
CA ARG A 83 25.44 13.36 -5.86
C ARG A 83 25.22 12.04 -6.58
N THR A 84 26.25 11.51 -7.23
CA THR A 84 26.15 10.19 -7.88
C THR A 84 25.93 9.10 -6.85
N ALA A 85 26.60 9.18 -5.70
CA ALA A 85 26.45 8.23 -4.60
C ALA A 85 25.05 8.28 -3.95
N SER A 86 24.47 9.47 -3.78
CA SER A 86 23.10 9.60 -3.24
C SER A 86 22.04 9.15 -4.24
N ALA A 87 22.29 9.30 -5.55
CA ALA A 87 21.46 8.70 -6.60
C ALA A 87 21.52 7.17 -6.57
N GLY A 88 22.72 6.57 -6.47
CA GLY A 88 22.84 5.11 -6.30
C GLY A 88 22.17 4.59 -5.03
N ALA A 89 22.23 5.33 -3.92
CA ALA A 89 21.47 5.00 -2.70
C ALA A 89 19.95 5.04 -2.91
N LEU A 90 19.47 5.97 -3.74
CA LEU A 90 18.07 6.10 -4.11
C LEU A 90 17.62 4.95 -5.03
N ASP A 91 18.44 4.55 -6.01
CA ASP A 91 18.14 3.43 -6.91
C ASP A 91 18.00 2.11 -6.14
N ILE A 92 18.91 1.86 -5.20
CA ILE A 92 18.84 0.71 -4.29
C ILE A 92 17.55 0.75 -3.47
N ALA A 93 17.20 1.93 -2.94
CA ALA A 93 15.99 2.08 -2.14
C ALA A 93 14.72 1.85 -2.96
N SER A 94 14.66 2.37 -4.19
CA SER A 94 13.52 2.14 -5.11
C SER A 94 13.33 0.65 -5.38
N TYR A 95 14.43 -0.05 -5.71
CA TYR A 95 14.39 -1.49 -5.95
C TYR A 95 13.90 -2.28 -4.72
N ILE A 96 14.37 -1.94 -3.52
CA ILE A 96 13.92 -2.61 -2.28
C ILE A 96 12.43 -2.36 -2.04
N VAL A 97 11.93 -1.14 -2.25
CA VAL A 97 10.51 -0.82 -2.05
C VAL A 97 9.62 -1.49 -3.09
N GLU A 98 10.05 -1.54 -4.36
CA GLU A 98 9.30 -2.16 -5.44
C GLU A 98 9.22 -3.69 -5.29
N VAL A 99 10.29 -4.33 -4.83
CA VAL A 99 10.39 -5.81 -4.80
C VAL A 99 10.14 -6.41 -3.41
N HIS A 100 10.38 -5.65 -2.34
CA HIS A 100 10.31 -6.13 -0.95
C HIS A 100 9.55 -5.16 -0.02
N SER A 101 8.39 -4.68 -0.46
CA SER A 101 7.54 -3.72 0.27
C SER A 101 7.20 -4.09 1.73
N PRO A 102 7.14 -5.36 2.18
CA PRO A 102 6.91 -5.66 3.61
C PRO A 102 8.00 -5.11 4.54
N ILE A 103 9.21 -4.86 4.04
CA ILE A 103 10.32 -4.34 4.87
C ILE A 103 10.12 -2.89 5.31
N ILE A 104 9.28 -2.14 4.58
CA ILE A 104 8.97 -0.74 4.88
C ILE A 104 7.68 -0.58 5.67
N ALA A 105 6.82 -1.61 5.77
CA ALA A 105 5.54 -1.58 6.47
C ALA A 105 5.70 -1.48 7.99
N GLY A 106 5.01 -0.57 8.69
CA GLY A 106 4.87 -0.70 10.14
C GLY A 106 4.36 0.57 10.82
N ASP A 107 4.92 0.96 11.97
CA ASP A 107 4.31 2.00 12.83
C ASP A 107 4.04 3.31 12.05
N PRO A 108 2.77 3.61 11.76
CA PRO A 108 2.39 4.79 11.00
C PRO A 108 2.62 6.09 11.79
N ALA A 109 2.90 6.02 13.09
CA ALA A 109 3.21 7.17 13.94
C ALA A 109 4.71 7.55 13.92
N ALA A 110 5.59 6.74 13.32
CA ALA A 110 6.99 7.10 13.14
C ALA A 110 7.14 8.20 12.07
N GLU A 111 8.05 9.18 12.23
CA GLU A 111 8.23 10.25 11.22
C GLU A 111 8.82 9.75 9.90
N GLN A 112 9.69 8.73 9.96
CA GLN A 112 10.34 8.12 8.81
C GLN A 112 10.92 6.76 9.18
N ARG A 113 11.14 5.90 8.19
CA ARG A 113 11.75 4.58 8.36
C ARG A 113 13.00 4.43 7.53
N LEU A 114 13.96 3.65 8.04
CA LEU A 114 15.13 3.28 7.26
C LEU A 114 14.76 2.18 6.28
N VAL A 115 15.16 2.32 5.02
CA VAL A 115 15.10 1.24 4.02
C VAL A 115 16.28 0.29 4.22
N PHE A 116 17.43 0.84 4.60
CA PHE A 116 18.62 0.11 5.07
C PHE A 116 19.44 0.99 6.02
N GLN A 117 20.19 0.37 6.95
CA GLN A 117 21.03 1.10 7.91
C GLN A 117 22.19 1.82 7.22
N PRO A 118 22.71 2.93 7.79
CA PRO A 118 23.88 3.62 7.26
C PRO A 118 25.07 2.66 7.06
N ALA A 119 25.55 2.55 5.83
CA ALA A 119 26.61 1.63 5.45
C ALA A 119 27.73 2.35 4.69
N ARG A 120 28.98 2.04 5.03
CA ARG A 120 30.16 2.65 4.39
C ARG A 120 30.52 1.92 3.10
N ILE A 121 30.45 2.61 1.96
CA ILE A 121 30.89 2.13 0.65
C ILE A 121 31.97 3.07 0.13
N GLY A 122 33.22 2.59 0.13
CA GLY A 122 34.39 3.42 -0.18
C GLY A 122 34.53 4.60 0.80
N SER A 123 34.57 5.82 0.26
CA SER A 123 34.64 7.06 1.04
C SER A 123 33.28 7.60 1.50
N PHE A 124 32.17 6.97 1.09
CA PHE A 124 30.81 7.44 1.37
C PHE A 124 30.13 6.55 2.39
N THR A 125 29.28 7.15 3.23
CA THR A 125 28.29 6.45 4.05
C THR A 125 26.94 6.65 3.39
N LEU A 126 26.36 5.57 2.86
CA LEU A 126 25.06 5.58 2.22
C LEU A 126 23.98 5.21 3.22
N SER A 127 22.82 5.84 3.10
CA SER A 127 21.60 5.46 3.82
C SER A 127 20.39 5.79 2.95
N ALA A 128 19.25 5.17 3.22
CA ALA A 128 18.01 5.60 2.63
C ALA A 128 16.87 5.54 3.64
N THR A 129 16.00 6.55 3.60
CA THR A 129 14.77 6.59 4.38
C THR A 129 13.55 6.63 3.49
N VAL A 130 12.44 6.19 4.04
CA VAL A 130 11.14 6.15 3.40
C VAL A 130 10.08 6.74 4.33
N ARG A 131 9.13 7.44 3.74
CA ARG A 131 7.91 7.91 4.38
C ARG A 131 6.79 7.89 3.36
N ASP A 132 5.56 7.79 3.82
CA ASP A 132 4.38 7.94 2.99
C ASP A 132 4.38 9.34 2.33
N ALA A 133 4.14 9.36 1.02
CA ALA A 133 4.26 10.55 0.20
C ALA A 133 3.13 11.56 0.46
N ASN A 134 1.96 11.08 0.89
CA ASN A 134 0.84 11.91 1.28
C ASN A 134 1.05 12.44 2.69
N THR A 135 1.40 11.53 3.60
CA THR A 135 1.22 11.78 5.02
C THR A 135 2.45 12.33 5.72
N ARG A 136 3.60 12.15 5.07
CA ARG A 136 4.93 12.49 5.58
C ARG A 136 5.33 11.71 6.83
N MET A 137 4.58 10.67 7.19
CA MET A 137 4.84 9.75 8.29
C MET A 137 5.32 8.38 7.75
N GLY A 138 5.58 7.42 8.64
CA GLY A 138 6.02 6.07 8.30
C GLY A 138 5.00 5.34 7.41
N PRO A 139 5.45 4.54 6.43
CA PRO A 139 4.52 3.79 5.57
C PRO A 139 3.72 2.74 6.35
N SER A 140 2.41 2.69 6.08
CA SER A 140 1.49 1.65 6.53
C SER A 140 1.14 0.70 5.39
N GLU A 141 0.48 -0.43 5.67
CA GLU A 141 0.03 -1.38 4.64
C GLU A 141 -0.99 -0.80 3.62
N GLU A 142 -1.53 0.41 3.89
CA GLU A 142 -2.43 1.12 2.97
C GLU A 142 -1.73 2.28 2.24
N THR A 143 -0.43 2.45 2.42
CA THR A 143 0.34 3.51 1.75
C THR A 143 0.42 3.25 0.24
N VAL A 144 -0.15 4.15 -0.56
CA VAL A 144 -0.20 4.05 -2.03
C VAL A 144 1.14 4.42 -2.68
N ALA A 145 1.82 5.44 -2.13
CA ALA A 145 3.10 5.91 -2.63
C ALA A 145 3.97 6.44 -1.50
N VAL A 146 5.28 6.34 -1.67
CA VAL A 146 6.28 6.75 -0.69
C VAL A 146 7.24 7.77 -1.26
N GLU A 147 7.67 8.72 -0.42
CA GLU A 147 8.84 9.56 -0.68
C GLU A 147 10.08 8.82 -0.18
N LEU A 148 10.98 8.52 -1.12
CA LEU A 148 12.29 7.93 -0.86
C LEU A 148 13.32 9.04 -0.77
N VAL A 149 14.20 8.95 0.23
CA VAL A 149 15.33 9.87 0.40
C VAL A 149 16.60 9.05 0.51
N GLY A 150 17.35 8.97 -0.58
CA GLY A 150 18.70 8.41 -0.60
C GLY A 150 19.71 9.46 -0.13
N SER A 151 20.61 9.09 0.78
CA SER A 151 21.63 9.99 1.33
C SER A 151 23.01 9.39 1.19
N ALA A 152 23.99 10.23 0.85
CA ALA A 152 25.40 9.90 0.81
C ALA A 152 26.22 10.95 1.57
N ALA A 153 26.94 10.53 2.60
CA ALA A 153 27.79 11.38 3.41
C ALA A 153 29.28 11.05 3.23
N ALA A 154 30.12 12.06 3.01
CA ALA A 154 31.58 11.96 3.00
C ALA A 154 32.19 13.16 3.76
N GLY A 155 32.77 12.89 4.93
CA GLY A 155 33.30 13.94 5.81
C GLY A 155 32.17 14.85 6.31
N GLN A 156 32.26 16.16 6.03
CA GLN A 156 31.23 17.15 6.38
C GLN A 156 30.16 17.34 5.29
N VAL A 157 30.32 16.71 4.12
CA VAL A 157 29.40 16.85 2.99
C VAL A 157 28.38 15.73 3.01
N THR A 158 27.11 16.07 3.17
CA THR A 158 25.98 15.14 3.02
C THR A 158 25.13 15.59 1.84
N GLN A 159 24.91 14.70 0.88
CA GLN A 159 24.05 14.93 -0.26
C GLN A 159 22.83 14.01 -0.18
N THR A 160 21.67 14.52 -0.56
CA THR A 160 20.44 13.74 -0.63
C THR A 160 19.84 13.78 -2.03
N SER A 161 19.32 12.65 -2.48
CA SER A 161 18.48 12.51 -3.67
C SER A 161 17.09 12.05 -3.23
N ARG A 162 16.04 12.49 -3.93
CA ARG A 162 14.65 12.15 -3.58
C ARG A 162 13.89 11.64 -4.80
N ALA A 163 13.00 10.67 -4.57
CA ALA A 163 12.02 10.21 -5.55
C ALA A 163 10.68 9.95 -4.85
N ILE A 164 9.60 9.92 -5.64
CA ILE A 164 8.32 9.34 -5.21
C ILE A 164 8.15 8.07 -6.02
N ALA A 165 7.80 6.96 -5.35
CA ALA A 165 7.52 5.68 -5.99
C ALA A 165 6.19 5.14 -5.49
N ARG A 166 5.44 4.45 -6.36
CA ARG A 166 4.30 3.64 -5.92
C ARG A 166 4.80 2.44 -5.13
N VAL A 167 4.03 2.06 -4.11
CA VAL A 167 4.33 0.85 -3.35
C VAL A 167 3.59 -0.32 -4.00
N GLY A 168 4.36 -1.28 -4.53
CA GLY A 168 3.82 -2.57 -4.93
C GLY A 168 3.68 -3.45 -3.69
N TRP A 169 2.54 -3.38 -3.01
CA TRP A 169 2.27 -4.30 -1.92
C TRP A 169 2.14 -5.71 -2.48
N GLY A 170 2.76 -6.70 -1.82
CA GLY A 170 2.65 -8.10 -2.23
C GLY A 170 1.22 -8.67 -2.21
N ASP A 171 0.24 -7.91 -1.67
CA ASP A 171 -1.18 -8.23 -1.67
C ASP A 171 -1.95 -7.69 -2.89
N THR A 172 -1.27 -7.05 -3.86
CA THR A 172 -1.92 -6.40 -5.02
C THR A 172 -2.70 -7.41 -5.89
N VAL A 173 -2.23 -8.66 -5.98
CA VAL A 173 -2.93 -9.78 -6.66
C VAL A 173 -4.20 -10.22 -5.94
N ASP A 174 -4.27 -9.97 -4.63
CA ASP A 174 -5.38 -10.35 -3.77
C ASP A 174 -6.34 -9.17 -3.52
N ARG A 175 -6.14 -8.04 -4.21
CA ARG A 175 -7.01 -6.86 -4.13
C ARG A 175 -7.53 -6.41 -5.49
N ALA A 176 -8.79 -6.00 -5.53
CA ALA A 176 -9.42 -5.41 -6.70
C ALA A 176 -10.17 -4.13 -6.34
N ASP A 177 -9.98 -3.10 -7.16
CA ASP A 177 -10.71 -1.85 -7.08
C ASP A 177 -11.75 -1.75 -8.22
N PHE A 178 -13.00 -1.51 -7.86
CA PHE A 178 -14.14 -1.42 -8.77
C PHE A 178 -14.68 0.00 -8.96
N ASP A 179 -14.12 0.98 -8.26
CA ASP A 179 -14.64 2.34 -8.30
C ASP A 179 -14.18 3.13 -9.54
N LEU A 180 -13.23 2.57 -10.31
CA LEU A 180 -12.69 3.09 -11.56
C LEU A 180 -11.95 4.44 -11.40
N SER A 181 -11.34 4.64 -10.23
CA SER A 181 -10.64 5.86 -9.82
C SER A 181 -9.28 6.08 -10.51
N GLU A 182 -8.74 5.04 -11.15
CA GLU A 182 -7.53 5.07 -11.96
C GLU A 182 -7.69 5.84 -13.30
N PHE A 183 -8.92 6.20 -13.66
CA PHE A 183 -9.23 7.00 -14.85
C PHE A 183 -9.58 8.44 -14.48
N ALA A 184 -8.94 9.39 -15.15
CA ALA A 184 -9.29 10.81 -15.03
C ALA A 184 -10.66 11.09 -15.68
N LEU A 185 -10.86 10.56 -16.89
CA LEU A 185 -12.11 10.60 -17.64
C LEU A 185 -12.46 9.21 -18.16
N LEU A 186 -13.62 8.68 -17.78
CA LEU A 186 -14.12 7.42 -18.34
C LEU A 186 -15.58 7.55 -18.80
N ALA A 187 -15.80 7.37 -20.10
CA ALA A 187 -17.16 7.28 -20.65
C ALA A 187 -17.64 5.82 -20.67
N SER A 188 -18.78 5.54 -20.04
CA SER A 188 -19.30 4.18 -19.87
C SER A 188 -20.03 3.64 -21.11
N THR A 189 -20.66 4.51 -21.91
CA THR A 189 -21.50 4.10 -23.07
C THR A 189 -21.33 5.00 -24.30
N GLY A 190 -21.15 6.30 -24.08
CA GLY A 190 -20.95 7.37 -25.06
C GLY A 190 -19.47 7.57 -25.40
N GLY A 191 -19.09 8.83 -25.63
CA GLY A 191 -17.72 9.25 -25.87
C GLY A 191 -17.27 10.34 -24.91
N ILE A 192 -16.07 10.86 -25.18
CA ILE A 192 -15.49 12.01 -24.52
C ILE A 192 -15.27 13.09 -25.57
N THR A 193 -15.72 14.31 -25.31
CA THR A 193 -15.42 15.49 -26.13
C THR A 193 -14.78 16.55 -25.25
N ILE A 194 -13.57 16.95 -25.59
CA ILE A 194 -12.81 18.02 -24.95
C ILE A 194 -12.64 19.12 -26.00
N ASP A 195 -13.25 20.28 -25.80
CA ASP A 195 -13.14 21.38 -26.77
C ASP A 195 -11.82 22.16 -26.65
N ASP A 196 -11.62 23.09 -27.58
CA ASP A 196 -10.43 23.93 -27.70
C ASP A 196 -10.20 24.89 -26.51
N GLN A 197 -11.19 25.07 -25.64
CA GLN A 197 -11.11 25.98 -24.49
C GLN A 197 -10.93 25.23 -23.16
N SER A 198 -10.82 23.90 -23.20
CA SER A 198 -10.77 23.03 -22.03
C SER A 198 -9.33 22.63 -21.67
N GLU A 199 -9.03 22.54 -20.37
CA GLU A 199 -7.79 21.97 -19.84
C GLU A 199 -8.07 20.64 -19.12
N VAL A 200 -7.24 19.63 -19.41
CA VAL A 200 -7.19 18.37 -18.68
C VAL A 200 -5.74 18.09 -18.30
N SER A 201 -5.43 18.11 -17.00
CA SER A 201 -4.07 17.87 -16.51
C SER A 201 -4.08 17.26 -15.11
N VAL A 202 -2.91 16.88 -14.59
CA VAL A 202 -2.76 16.50 -13.18
C VAL A 202 -2.91 17.74 -12.29
N TRP A 203 -3.62 17.62 -11.17
CA TRP A 203 -3.73 18.67 -10.16
C TRP A 203 -2.35 18.96 -9.56
N ARG A 204 -1.82 20.15 -9.88
CA ARG A 204 -0.44 20.54 -9.59
C ARG A 204 -0.09 20.56 -8.10
N ASP A 205 -1.06 20.85 -7.25
CA ASP A 205 -0.86 20.88 -5.80
C ASP A 205 -1.05 19.52 -5.13
N ALA A 206 -1.52 18.48 -5.86
CA ALA A 206 -1.68 17.14 -5.30
C ALA A 206 -0.32 16.54 -4.90
N PRO A 207 -0.19 15.89 -3.72
CA PRO A 207 1.08 15.34 -3.24
C PRO A 207 1.76 14.39 -4.23
N LEU A 208 0.97 13.65 -5.01
CA LEU A 208 1.45 12.66 -5.96
C LEU A 208 1.68 13.21 -7.38
N HIS A 209 1.54 14.52 -7.62
CA HIS A 209 1.78 15.10 -8.96
C HIS A 209 3.21 14.84 -9.48
N ARG A 210 4.19 14.68 -8.58
CA ARG A 210 5.59 14.44 -8.91
C ARG A 210 5.90 12.99 -9.32
N LEU A 211 4.93 12.08 -9.26
CA LEU A 211 5.08 10.73 -9.82
C LEU A 211 5.41 10.80 -11.32
N GLY A 212 4.90 11.81 -12.03
CA GLY A 212 5.11 11.95 -13.47
C GLY A 212 4.44 10.86 -14.31
N GLU A 213 3.61 10.02 -13.68
CA GLU A 213 2.81 9.01 -14.37
C GLU A 213 1.74 9.68 -15.25
N PRO A 214 1.52 9.17 -16.47
CA PRO A 214 0.43 9.67 -17.30
C PRO A 214 -0.91 9.25 -16.71
N PHE A 215 -1.89 10.16 -16.70
CA PHE A 215 -3.27 9.79 -16.40
C PHE A 215 -3.95 9.22 -17.63
N VAL A 216 -4.97 8.39 -17.42
CA VAL A 216 -5.69 7.73 -18.50
C VAL A 216 -7.07 8.33 -18.70
N ILE A 217 -7.42 8.57 -19.97
CA ILE A 217 -8.76 8.95 -20.42
C ILE A 217 -9.27 7.93 -21.44
N GLY A 218 -10.58 7.67 -21.49
CA GLY A 218 -11.10 6.76 -22.51
C GLY A 218 -12.55 6.33 -22.36
N THR A 219 -12.90 5.26 -23.06
CA THR A 219 -14.23 4.66 -23.05
C THR A 219 -14.17 3.24 -22.51
N SER A 220 -15.24 2.75 -21.88
CA SER A 220 -15.36 1.37 -21.38
C SER A 220 -15.10 0.30 -22.46
N LEU A 221 -15.44 0.62 -23.72
CA LEU A 221 -15.22 -0.21 -24.91
C LEU A 221 -13.81 -0.10 -25.50
N ARG A 222 -12.95 0.69 -24.84
CA ARG A 222 -11.54 0.95 -25.20
C ARG A 222 -11.39 1.43 -26.63
N ASP A 223 -12.34 2.23 -27.09
CA ASP A 223 -12.36 2.77 -28.45
C ASP A 223 -11.82 4.20 -28.45
N PRO A 224 -10.58 4.43 -28.93
CA PRO A 224 -9.98 5.76 -28.98
C PRO A 224 -10.72 6.70 -29.93
N SER A 225 -11.44 6.19 -30.94
CA SER A 225 -12.16 7.03 -31.92
C SER A 225 -13.33 7.80 -31.31
N ARG A 226 -13.76 7.40 -30.11
CA ARG A 226 -14.83 8.04 -29.35
C ARG A 226 -14.31 9.09 -28.36
N VAL A 227 -13.01 9.38 -28.40
CA VAL A 227 -12.36 10.46 -27.65
C VAL A 227 -11.97 11.54 -28.65
N SER A 228 -12.67 12.66 -28.61
CA SER A 228 -12.38 13.84 -29.42
C SER A 228 -11.71 14.90 -28.56
N ILE A 229 -10.53 15.34 -28.99
CA ILE A 229 -9.71 16.34 -28.31
C ILE A 229 -9.51 17.50 -29.29
N GLY A 230 -9.98 18.70 -28.93
CA GLY A 230 -9.79 19.92 -29.70
C GLY A 230 -8.30 20.20 -29.93
N SER A 231 -7.95 20.74 -31.10
CA SER A 231 -6.56 20.98 -31.48
C SER A 231 -5.84 21.98 -30.58
N GLU A 232 -6.58 22.93 -30.00
CA GLU A 232 -6.03 23.95 -29.10
C GLU A 232 -6.25 23.61 -27.61
N SER A 233 -6.91 22.49 -27.32
CA SER A 233 -7.17 22.05 -25.96
C SER A 233 -5.86 21.72 -25.23
N ARG A 234 -5.83 21.98 -23.92
CA ARG A 234 -4.64 21.75 -23.09
C ARG A 234 -4.76 20.41 -22.36
N VAL A 235 -4.40 19.32 -23.03
CA VAL A 235 -4.39 17.97 -22.44
C VAL A 235 -2.95 17.49 -22.20
N LEU A 236 -2.44 17.61 -20.97
CA LEU A 236 -1.02 17.40 -20.64
C LEU A 236 -0.80 16.10 -19.87
N GLY A 237 0.14 15.24 -20.32
CA GLY A 237 0.51 14.03 -19.57
C GLY A 237 -0.57 12.95 -19.57
N HIS A 238 -1.25 12.76 -20.69
CA HIS A 238 -2.35 11.81 -20.83
C HIS A 238 -1.98 10.61 -21.70
N MET A 239 -2.67 9.49 -21.47
CA MET A 239 -2.79 8.37 -22.39
C MET A 239 -4.27 8.11 -22.69
N VAL A 240 -4.57 7.72 -23.92
CA VAL A 240 -5.92 7.32 -24.35
C VAL A 240 -6.05 5.81 -24.21
N LEU A 241 -7.15 5.34 -23.62
CA LEU A 241 -7.43 3.92 -23.47
C LEU A 241 -7.75 3.27 -24.83
N GLY A 242 -7.06 2.16 -25.13
CA GLY A 242 -7.20 1.42 -26.38
C GLY A 242 -7.21 -0.09 -26.19
N ARG A 243 -7.59 -0.79 -27.27
CA ARG A 243 -7.56 -2.27 -27.31
C ARG A 243 -6.14 -2.79 -27.50
N GLY A 244 -5.81 -3.87 -26.80
CA GLY A 244 -4.56 -4.61 -26.93
C GLY A 244 -4.19 -5.29 -25.62
N ASN A 245 -3.06 -5.98 -25.55
CA ASN A 245 -2.59 -6.57 -24.30
C ASN A 245 -1.75 -5.56 -23.53
N PHE A 246 -1.57 -5.79 -22.23
CA PHE A 246 -0.62 -5.01 -21.44
C PHE A 246 0.81 -5.13 -21.99
N ALA A 247 1.59 -4.07 -21.82
CA ALA A 247 3.01 -4.09 -22.15
C ALA A 247 3.73 -5.21 -21.38
N ASN A 248 4.42 -6.09 -22.11
CA ASN A 248 5.18 -7.23 -21.58
C ASN A 248 6.67 -6.93 -21.38
N SER A 249 7.12 -5.73 -21.74
CA SER A 249 8.48 -5.23 -21.54
C SER A 249 8.48 -3.73 -21.27
N GLU A 250 9.56 -3.24 -20.67
CA GLU A 250 9.77 -1.81 -20.41
C GLU A 250 9.84 -1.00 -21.71
N ASP A 251 10.54 -1.51 -22.73
CA ASP A 251 10.58 -0.88 -24.06
C ASP A 251 9.19 -0.72 -24.67
N ARG A 252 8.34 -1.74 -24.54
CA ARG A 252 6.96 -1.68 -25.05
C ARG A 252 6.14 -0.65 -24.27
N ARG A 253 6.31 -0.58 -22.95
CA ARG A 253 5.64 0.41 -22.08
C ARG A 253 6.07 1.83 -22.45
N ASN A 254 7.36 2.06 -22.67
CA ASN A 254 7.90 3.35 -23.09
C ASN A 254 7.39 3.77 -24.47
N ALA A 255 7.25 2.83 -25.40
CA ALA A 255 6.62 3.09 -26.69
C ALA A 255 5.15 3.49 -26.54
N GLU A 256 4.39 2.83 -25.67
CA GLU A 256 2.98 3.16 -25.39
C GLU A 256 2.81 4.55 -24.76
N ILE A 257 3.69 4.94 -23.84
CA ILE A 257 3.73 6.30 -23.28
C ILE A 257 4.00 7.33 -24.39
N ALA A 258 4.96 7.05 -25.28
CA ALA A 258 5.28 7.92 -26.41
C ALA A 258 4.13 8.03 -27.43
N GLU A 259 3.42 6.93 -27.67
CA GLU A 259 2.21 6.86 -28.51
C GLU A 259 0.98 7.48 -27.83
N ARG A 260 1.06 7.84 -26.53
CA ARG A 260 -0.06 8.29 -25.69
C ARG A 260 -1.23 7.30 -25.69
N LEU A 261 -0.93 6.01 -25.66
CA LEU A 261 -1.93 4.95 -25.79
C LEU A 261 -1.77 3.89 -24.70
N MET A 262 -2.79 3.72 -23.87
CA MET A 262 -2.84 2.69 -22.82
C MET A 262 -3.65 1.50 -23.31
N ARG A 263 -3.01 0.33 -23.46
CA ARG A 263 -3.68 -0.88 -23.97
C ARG A 263 -4.06 -1.81 -22.82
N ILE A 264 -5.32 -2.22 -22.78
CA ILE A 264 -5.81 -3.25 -21.85
C ILE A 264 -6.61 -4.33 -22.61
N PRO A 265 -6.59 -5.61 -22.18
CA PRO A 265 -7.04 -6.73 -22.99
C PRO A 265 -8.56 -6.94 -23.03
N ALA A 266 -9.32 -6.38 -22.10
CA ALA A 266 -10.78 -6.54 -22.04
C ALA A 266 -11.55 -5.23 -21.79
N ASP A 267 -12.80 -5.17 -22.26
CA ASP A 267 -13.70 -4.05 -22.01
C ASP A 267 -14.01 -3.92 -20.52
N ILE A 268 -14.11 -2.67 -20.06
CA ILE A 268 -14.31 -2.35 -18.65
C ILE A 268 -15.78 -2.59 -18.29
N THR A 269 -16.01 -3.42 -17.28
CA THR A 269 -17.34 -3.50 -16.66
C THR A 269 -17.50 -2.31 -15.75
N VAL A 270 -18.43 -1.41 -16.09
CA VAL A 270 -18.72 -0.22 -15.30
C VAL A 270 -19.90 -0.50 -14.37
N PRO A 271 -19.72 -0.56 -13.04
CA PRO A 271 -20.84 -0.73 -12.11
C PRO A 271 -21.80 0.47 -12.18
N ALA A 272 -23.08 0.24 -11.92
CA ALA A 272 -24.06 1.31 -11.80
C ALA A 272 -23.81 2.16 -10.54
N ALA A 273 -24.13 3.45 -10.60
CA ALA A 273 -24.15 4.32 -9.43
C ALA A 273 -25.16 3.78 -8.43
N PRO A 274 -24.79 3.63 -7.15
CA PRO A 274 -25.69 3.06 -6.19
C PRO A 274 -26.85 4.01 -5.87
N ARG A 275 -27.96 3.42 -5.41
CA ARG A 275 -29.14 4.14 -4.95
C ARG A 275 -29.26 4.01 -3.44
N GLN A 276 -29.65 5.09 -2.78
CA GLN A 276 -29.86 5.09 -1.33
C GLN A 276 -31.35 5.22 -1.01
N GLY A 277 -31.88 4.25 -0.26
CA GLY A 277 -33.22 4.32 0.33
C GLY A 277 -33.26 5.22 1.58
N PHE A 278 -34.45 5.65 1.97
CA PHE A 278 -34.62 6.39 3.22
C PHE A 278 -34.49 5.47 4.44
N PRO A 279 -33.73 5.86 5.48
CA PRO A 279 -33.62 5.06 6.70
C PRO A 279 -34.96 4.97 7.44
N THR A 280 -35.23 3.81 8.03
CA THR A 280 -36.46 3.53 8.79
C THR A 280 -36.50 4.27 10.13
N THR A 281 -35.33 4.63 10.68
CA THR A 281 -35.15 5.31 11.98
C THR A 281 -34.74 6.78 11.83
N ALA A 282 -35.27 7.49 10.82
CA ALA A 282 -34.97 8.90 10.60
C ALA A 282 -35.86 9.84 11.43
N VAL A 283 -35.24 10.85 12.04
CA VAL A 283 -35.97 11.96 12.67
C VAL A 283 -36.51 12.87 11.58
N VAL A 284 -37.82 13.08 11.57
CA VAL A 284 -38.45 14.01 10.64
C VAL A 284 -38.31 15.42 11.18
N VAL A 285 -37.55 16.25 10.46
CA VAL A 285 -37.32 17.65 10.80
C VAL A 285 -38.09 18.53 9.80
N PRO A 286 -38.91 19.48 10.25
CA PRO A 286 -39.50 20.47 9.35
C PRO A 286 -38.43 21.35 8.71
N VAL A 287 -38.53 21.60 7.41
CA VAL A 287 -37.52 22.38 6.66
C VAL A 287 -37.21 23.75 7.28
N ALA A 288 -38.21 24.42 7.85
CA ALA A 288 -38.06 25.72 8.51
C ALA A 288 -37.15 25.67 9.75
N ARG A 289 -36.97 24.50 10.34
CA ARG A 289 -36.11 24.25 11.50
C ARG A 289 -34.89 23.40 11.15
N LEU A 290 -34.66 23.09 9.88
CA LEU A 290 -33.58 22.20 9.46
C LEU A 290 -32.23 22.62 10.04
N SER A 291 -31.86 23.90 9.94
CA SER A 291 -30.59 24.39 10.47
C SER A 291 -30.48 24.37 12.01
N GLN A 292 -31.59 24.39 12.72
CA GLN A 292 -31.63 24.35 14.19
C GLN A 292 -31.56 22.92 14.71
N ASP A 293 -32.28 22.01 14.05
CA ASP A 293 -32.55 20.66 14.57
C ASP A 293 -31.65 19.58 13.93
N ILE A 294 -30.91 19.87 12.84
CA ILE A 294 -30.04 18.89 12.15
C ILE A 294 -28.97 18.26 13.06
N ASN A 295 -28.58 18.96 14.13
CA ASN A 295 -27.57 18.51 15.10
C ASN A 295 -28.17 18.09 16.46
N ALA A 296 -29.50 18.07 16.61
CA ALA A 296 -30.13 17.70 17.88
C ALA A 296 -29.77 16.26 18.31
N ARG A 297 -29.54 16.03 19.61
CA ARG A 297 -29.19 14.71 20.18
C ARG A 297 -30.46 13.99 20.69
N LEU A 298 -30.62 12.70 20.37
CA LEU A 298 -31.69 11.83 20.90
C LEU A 298 -31.09 10.47 21.31
N GLY A 299 -30.84 10.27 22.60
CA GLY A 299 -30.36 8.99 23.15
C GLY A 299 -28.94 8.57 22.72
N GLU A 300 -28.65 7.26 22.78
CA GLU A 300 -27.33 6.66 22.44
C GLU A 300 -27.16 6.28 20.95
N GLY A 301 -28.09 6.65 20.06
CA GLY A 301 -28.11 6.20 18.65
C GLY A 301 -27.79 7.28 17.60
N LEU A 302 -27.40 6.83 16.40
CA LEU A 302 -27.20 7.66 15.21
C LEU A 302 -28.48 8.40 14.80
N LEU A 303 -28.43 9.74 14.71
CA LEU A 303 -29.53 10.54 14.13
C LEU A 303 -29.38 10.61 12.61
N HIS A 304 -30.20 9.84 11.89
CA HIS A 304 -30.52 10.12 10.50
C HIS A 304 -31.61 11.19 10.46
N VAL A 305 -31.52 12.14 9.53
CA VAL A 305 -32.48 13.25 9.40
C VAL A 305 -33.26 13.08 8.11
N ARG A 306 -34.57 13.28 8.17
CA ARG A 306 -35.44 13.35 7.00
C ARG A 306 -36.19 14.67 7.01
N THR A 307 -36.17 15.39 5.89
CA THR A 307 -37.01 16.58 5.68
C THR A 307 -37.64 16.52 4.30
N SER A 308 -38.87 16.99 4.17
CA SER A 308 -39.42 17.41 2.88
C SER A 308 -39.02 18.85 2.62
N VAL A 309 -38.81 19.22 1.36
CA VAL A 309 -38.44 20.59 0.99
C VAL A 309 -39.36 21.12 -0.12
N GLY A 310 -39.56 22.44 -0.13
CA GLY A 310 -40.36 23.17 -1.13
C GLY A 310 -39.49 24.14 -1.93
N PRO A 311 -39.70 25.47 -1.85
CA PRO A 311 -38.95 26.47 -2.62
C PRO A 311 -37.44 26.48 -2.28
N PRO A 312 -36.60 27.18 -3.07
CA PRO A 312 -35.15 27.21 -2.89
C PRO A 312 -34.72 27.56 -1.46
N LEU A 313 -33.77 26.80 -0.92
CA LEU A 313 -33.17 27.04 0.38
C LEU A 313 -31.99 27.99 0.23
N SER A 314 -32.01 29.10 0.98
CA SER A 314 -30.92 30.07 1.08
C SER A 314 -30.27 30.10 2.47
N THR A 315 -30.63 29.14 3.32
CA THR A 315 -30.20 29.11 4.72
C THR A 315 -28.77 28.62 4.88
N ARG A 316 -28.04 29.19 5.84
CA ARG A 316 -26.81 28.62 6.35
C ARG A 316 -27.10 27.31 7.08
N LEU A 317 -26.35 26.26 6.77
CA LEU A 317 -26.44 24.94 7.41
C LEU A 317 -25.06 24.48 7.86
N VAL A 318 -24.99 23.92 9.06
CA VAL A 318 -23.75 23.37 9.60
C VAL A 318 -24.08 21.99 10.17
N VAL A 319 -23.47 20.94 9.62
CA VAL A 319 -23.69 19.55 10.05
C VAL A 319 -22.52 19.13 10.95
N GLU A 320 -22.80 19.02 12.25
CA GLU A 320 -21.82 18.83 13.31
C GLU A 320 -22.26 17.74 14.30
N GLY A 321 -21.32 17.28 15.14
CA GLY A 321 -21.57 16.42 16.29
C GLY A 321 -20.83 15.08 16.22
N PRO A 322 -20.67 14.38 17.36
CA PRO A 322 -19.96 13.12 17.37
C PRO A 322 -20.77 12.08 16.58
N VAL A 323 -20.20 11.61 15.48
CA VAL A 323 -20.59 10.35 14.85
C VAL A 323 -19.54 9.33 15.29
N PRO A 324 -19.93 8.15 15.84
CA PRO A 324 -18.94 7.15 16.21
C PRO A 324 -18.04 6.81 15.02
N ASP A 325 -16.78 6.52 15.33
CA ASP A 325 -15.78 6.20 14.31
C ASP A 325 -16.33 5.17 13.35
N GLY A 326 -16.22 5.50 12.08
CA GLY A 326 -16.64 4.61 11.04
C GLY A 326 -18.14 4.59 10.77
N LEU A 327 -18.91 5.62 11.11
CA LEU A 327 -20.33 5.71 10.75
C LEU A 327 -20.60 6.99 9.94
N TRP A 328 -21.70 7.00 9.19
CA TRP A 328 -22.14 8.15 8.39
C TRP A 328 -23.43 8.74 8.95
N ARG A 329 -23.50 10.08 9.01
CA ARG A 329 -24.79 10.76 9.15
C ARG A 329 -25.50 10.72 7.81
N VAL A 330 -26.80 10.41 7.81
CA VAL A 330 -27.62 10.41 6.58
C VAL A 330 -28.63 11.55 6.67
N VAL A 331 -28.59 12.46 5.70
CA VAL A 331 -29.52 13.58 5.54
C VAL A 331 -30.36 13.33 4.30
N CYS A 332 -31.64 13.05 4.51
CA CYS A 332 -32.58 12.67 3.47
C CYS A 332 -33.53 13.83 3.14
N ILE A 333 -33.50 14.25 1.87
CA ILE A 333 -34.37 15.26 1.31
C ILE A 333 -35.43 14.57 0.45
N SER A 334 -36.70 14.68 0.87
CA SER A 334 -37.85 14.23 0.08
C SER A 334 -38.26 15.35 -0.88
N GLY A 335 -38.01 15.16 -2.18
CA GLY A 335 -38.31 16.11 -3.26
C GLY A 335 -37.06 16.61 -3.99
N ASN A 336 -37.22 17.69 -4.75
CA ASN A 336 -36.11 18.39 -5.40
C ASN A 336 -35.42 19.30 -4.40
N LEU A 337 -34.10 19.23 -4.30
CA LEU A 337 -33.29 20.15 -3.51
C LEU A 337 -32.77 21.27 -4.41
N THR A 338 -33.25 22.49 -4.20
CA THR A 338 -32.66 23.69 -4.81
C THR A 338 -32.02 24.55 -3.74
N LEU A 339 -30.71 24.75 -3.83
CA LEU A 339 -29.95 25.69 -3.03
C LEU A 339 -29.74 26.98 -3.83
N ASN A 340 -29.99 28.13 -3.20
CA ASN A 340 -29.81 29.43 -3.82
C ASN A 340 -29.15 30.38 -2.81
N LYS A 341 -27.90 30.77 -3.07
CA LYS A 341 -27.07 31.52 -2.11
C LYS A 341 -26.95 30.82 -0.76
N ALA A 342 -26.98 29.49 -0.75
CA ALA A 342 -26.86 28.70 0.46
C ALA A 342 -25.40 28.55 0.86
N ASP A 343 -25.17 28.45 2.17
CA ASP A 343 -23.85 28.22 2.74
C ASP A 343 -23.88 27.02 3.69
N TRP A 344 -23.46 25.85 3.19
CA TRP A 344 -23.59 24.57 3.89
C TRP A 344 -22.19 24.04 4.24
N SER A 345 -22.02 23.55 5.46
CA SER A 345 -20.76 22.98 5.94
C SER A 345 -20.99 21.61 6.59
N PHE A 346 -20.10 20.68 6.33
CA PHE A 346 -20.15 19.31 6.81
C PHE A 346 -18.87 18.98 7.59
N GLU A 347 -18.96 18.93 8.91
CA GLU A 347 -17.83 18.68 9.82
C GLU A 347 -17.72 17.20 10.24
N THR A 348 -18.61 16.35 9.73
CA THR A 348 -18.66 14.91 9.98
C THR A 348 -19.01 14.18 8.68
N PRO A 349 -18.61 12.90 8.49
CA PRO A 349 -19.03 12.12 7.34
C PRO A 349 -20.55 12.14 7.16
N THR A 350 -21.00 12.70 6.04
CA THR A 350 -22.42 12.97 5.74
C THR A 350 -22.80 12.47 4.36
N MET A 351 -23.88 11.69 4.29
CA MET A 351 -24.53 11.28 3.05
C MET A 351 -25.79 12.13 2.85
N LEU A 352 -25.78 12.97 1.82
CA LEU A 352 -26.90 13.78 1.38
C LEU A 352 -27.69 13.01 0.31
N VAL A 353 -28.84 12.46 0.69
CA VAL A 353 -29.73 11.71 -0.19
C VAL A 353 -30.87 12.61 -0.63
N VAL A 354 -31.01 12.86 -1.92
CA VAL A 354 -32.08 13.70 -2.49
C VAL A 354 -32.94 12.82 -3.38
N SER A 355 -34.24 12.70 -3.12
CA SER A 355 -35.08 11.81 -3.96
C SER A 355 -35.36 12.37 -5.36
N GLY A 356 -35.22 13.68 -5.56
CA GLY A 356 -35.40 14.36 -6.83
C GLY A 356 -34.10 14.97 -7.38
N HIS A 357 -34.23 16.10 -8.07
CA HIS A 357 -33.11 16.85 -8.63
C HIS A 357 -32.31 17.57 -7.53
N PHE A 358 -30.99 17.69 -7.72
CA PHE A 358 -30.13 18.52 -6.90
C PHE A 358 -29.64 19.71 -7.73
N THR A 359 -29.96 20.93 -7.29
CA THR A 359 -29.57 22.16 -7.96
C THR A 359 -28.93 23.10 -6.95
N ALA A 360 -27.75 23.64 -7.26
CA ALA A 360 -27.11 24.68 -6.46
C ALA A 360 -26.80 25.88 -7.35
N ILE A 361 -27.24 27.06 -6.92
CA ILE A 361 -27.06 28.33 -7.61
C ILE A 361 -26.42 29.31 -6.63
N ASP A 362 -25.31 29.92 -7.01
CA ASP A 362 -24.55 30.87 -6.17
C ASP A 362 -24.27 30.33 -4.76
N SER A 363 -24.14 29.00 -4.60
CA SER A 363 -24.12 28.33 -3.30
C SER A 363 -22.78 27.68 -3.01
N GLN A 364 -22.46 27.53 -1.72
CA GLN A 364 -21.21 26.93 -1.26
C GLN A 364 -21.50 25.75 -0.34
N LEU A 365 -20.91 24.60 -0.66
CA LEU A 365 -20.89 23.41 0.18
C LEU A 365 -19.44 23.13 0.56
N ARG A 366 -19.13 23.22 1.85
CA ARG A 366 -17.80 23.00 2.41
C ARG A 366 -17.74 21.70 3.19
N VAL A 367 -16.66 20.94 3.02
CA VAL A 367 -16.39 19.74 3.81
C VAL A 367 -15.20 20.03 4.71
N GLY A 368 -15.45 20.11 6.02
CA GLY A 368 -14.45 20.48 7.02
C GLY A 368 -13.43 19.39 7.28
N PRO A 369 -12.38 19.63 8.11
CA PRO A 369 -11.26 18.72 8.34
C PRO A 369 -11.62 17.31 8.81
N ASN A 370 -12.76 17.12 9.45
CA ASN A 370 -13.27 15.80 9.88
C ASN A 370 -14.45 15.30 9.03
N GLY A 371 -14.91 16.09 8.07
CA GLY A 371 -16.08 15.81 7.25
C GLY A 371 -15.80 14.93 6.02
N ALA A 372 -16.86 14.37 5.46
CA ALA A 372 -16.83 13.83 4.11
C ALA A 372 -18.26 13.92 3.55
N LEU A 373 -18.42 14.06 2.24
CA LEU A 373 -19.71 14.31 1.63
C LEU A 373 -19.98 13.39 0.44
N ALA A 374 -20.99 12.53 0.58
CA ALA A 374 -21.60 11.84 -0.55
C ALA A 374 -22.92 12.48 -0.91
N ILE A 375 -23.11 12.77 -2.19
CA ILE A 375 -24.37 13.30 -2.73
C ILE A 375 -24.98 12.22 -3.60
N VAL A 376 -26.18 11.76 -3.23
CA VAL A 376 -26.94 10.71 -3.91
C VAL A 376 -28.28 11.28 -4.37
N PRO A 377 -28.34 11.96 -5.52
CA PRO A 377 -29.56 12.53 -6.07
C PRO A 377 -30.34 11.48 -6.87
N GLY A 378 -31.67 11.55 -6.83
CA GLY A 378 -32.58 10.69 -7.58
C GLY A 378 -32.80 11.15 -9.02
N GLY A 379 -32.36 12.36 -9.37
CA GLY A 379 -32.42 12.92 -10.73
C GLY A 379 -31.19 13.79 -11.05
N SER A 380 -31.35 14.73 -11.99
CA SER A 380 -30.26 15.60 -12.46
C SER A 380 -29.54 16.38 -11.36
N VAL A 381 -28.24 16.59 -11.57
CA VAL A 381 -27.38 17.49 -10.80
C VAL A 381 -27.05 18.72 -11.62
N VAL A 382 -27.29 19.91 -11.08
CA VAL A 382 -26.95 21.18 -11.74
C VAL A 382 -26.25 22.11 -10.75
N LEU A 383 -25.03 22.53 -11.08
CA LEU A 383 -24.29 23.55 -10.34
C LEU A 383 -24.11 24.78 -11.22
N GLU A 384 -24.51 25.94 -10.72
CA GLU A 384 -24.29 27.23 -11.38
C GLU A 384 -23.61 28.19 -10.41
N ASN A 385 -22.42 28.68 -10.77
CA ASN A 385 -21.62 29.57 -9.93
C ASN A 385 -21.52 29.08 -8.46
N SER A 386 -21.36 27.77 -8.30
CA SER A 386 -21.43 27.11 -6.99
C SER A 386 -20.20 26.24 -6.74
N THR A 387 -19.83 26.08 -5.47
CA THR A 387 -18.65 25.30 -5.08
C THR A 387 -19.02 24.14 -4.18
N ILE A 388 -18.46 22.95 -4.44
CA ILE A 388 -18.47 21.81 -3.53
C ILE A 388 -17.02 21.41 -3.29
N VAL A 389 -16.48 21.80 -2.14
CA VAL A 389 -15.04 21.74 -1.89
C VAL A 389 -14.75 21.30 -0.45
N PRO A 390 -13.74 20.43 -0.24
CA PRO A 390 -13.07 20.34 1.04
C PRO A 390 -12.41 21.67 1.38
N ASP A 391 -12.59 22.11 2.61
CA ASP A 391 -12.08 23.38 3.12
C ASP A 391 -11.63 23.16 4.56
N ASP A 392 -10.46 23.70 4.89
CA ASP A 392 -9.87 23.63 6.23
C ASP A 392 -10.44 24.70 7.18
N GLY A 393 -11.31 25.57 6.67
CA GLY A 393 -11.95 26.66 7.40
C GLY A 393 -11.05 27.86 7.60
N ASN A 394 -9.79 27.83 7.14
CA ASN A 394 -8.84 28.93 7.28
C ASN A 394 -8.97 29.97 6.16
N GLY A 395 -9.75 29.68 5.11
CA GLY A 395 -10.04 30.60 4.01
C GLY A 395 -8.83 30.96 3.15
N THR A 396 -7.72 30.22 3.29
CA THR A 396 -6.45 30.47 2.60
C THR A 396 -6.29 29.69 1.30
N THR A 397 -7.19 28.76 0.99
CA THR A 397 -7.11 27.96 -0.24
C THR A 397 -7.91 28.59 -1.37
N SER A 398 -7.28 28.74 -2.53
CA SER A 398 -8.01 29.07 -3.75
C SER A 398 -8.99 27.94 -4.08
N ASN A 399 -10.17 28.33 -4.56
CA ASN A 399 -11.17 27.46 -5.17
C ASN A 399 -11.40 27.86 -6.62
N ASP A 400 -10.40 28.48 -7.26
CA ASP A 400 -10.52 28.96 -8.63
C ASP A 400 -10.61 27.78 -9.61
N PRO A 401 -11.34 27.91 -10.73
CA PRO A 401 -11.48 26.85 -11.72
C PRO A 401 -10.31 26.71 -12.70
N ASN A 402 -9.15 27.31 -12.39
CA ASN A 402 -8.02 27.51 -13.32
C ASN A 402 -6.79 26.59 -13.06
N GLY A 403 -6.94 25.58 -12.20
CA GLY A 403 -5.89 24.64 -11.83
C GLY A 403 -5.03 25.07 -10.64
N THR A 404 -5.32 26.23 -10.03
CA THR A 404 -4.56 26.77 -8.88
C THR A 404 -5.26 26.54 -7.53
N ALA A 405 -6.36 25.79 -7.53
CA ALA A 405 -7.05 25.52 -6.28
C ALA A 405 -6.15 24.69 -5.35
N GLY A 406 -6.05 25.12 -4.08
CA GLY A 406 -5.12 24.51 -3.12
C GLY A 406 -5.56 23.13 -2.66
N TYR A 407 -4.59 22.25 -2.41
CA TYR A 407 -4.83 20.89 -1.88
C TYR A 407 -5.05 20.86 -0.37
N ALA A 408 -4.31 21.68 0.40
CA ALA A 408 -4.39 21.86 1.86
C ALA A 408 -4.59 20.59 2.72
N GLY A 409 -4.08 19.43 2.27
CA GLY A 409 -4.26 18.14 2.97
C GLY A 409 -5.61 17.46 2.72
N PHE A 410 -6.53 18.13 2.01
CA PHE A 410 -7.87 17.65 1.72
C PHE A 410 -8.01 17.41 0.21
N GLY A 411 -7.72 16.19 -0.23
CA GLY A 411 -7.80 15.77 -1.63
C GLY A 411 -9.22 15.61 -2.18
N ALA A 412 -9.31 15.10 -3.41
CA ALA A 412 -10.60 14.85 -4.07
C ALA A 412 -11.38 13.66 -3.48
N SER A 413 -10.77 12.87 -2.60
CA SER A 413 -11.41 11.69 -1.98
C SER A 413 -12.52 12.04 -0.98
N ARG A 414 -12.68 13.29 -0.55
CA ARG A 414 -13.68 13.62 0.50
C ARG A 414 -15.07 13.96 -0.03
N VAL A 415 -15.22 14.08 -1.34
CA VAL A 415 -16.47 14.47 -2.00
C VAL A 415 -16.77 13.48 -3.12
N MET A 416 -17.95 12.89 -3.08
CA MET A 416 -18.44 11.94 -4.09
C MET A 416 -19.85 12.31 -4.55
N ILE A 417 -20.08 12.37 -5.86
CA ILE A 417 -21.40 12.56 -6.44
C ILE A 417 -21.81 11.29 -7.20
N TYR A 418 -22.72 10.51 -6.61
CA TYR A 418 -23.30 9.30 -7.22
C TYR A 418 -24.55 9.67 -8.03
N ALA A 419 -24.35 10.28 -9.20
CA ALA A 419 -25.45 10.83 -9.97
C ALA A 419 -26.30 9.74 -10.65
N GLN A 420 -27.61 9.93 -10.58
CA GLN A 420 -28.59 9.13 -11.31
C GLN A 420 -28.99 9.85 -12.62
N PRO A 421 -29.59 9.14 -13.60
CA PRO A 421 -30.06 9.74 -14.85
C PRO A 421 -30.99 10.94 -14.63
N PRO A 422 -31.05 11.92 -15.56
CA PRO A 422 -30.41 11.89 -16.88
C PRO A 422 -29.06 12.64 -17.00
N THR A 423 -28.79 13.65 -16.16
CA THR A 423 -27.68 14.61 -16.43
C THR A 423 -26.96 15.12 -15.19
N VAL A 424 -25.68 15.47 -15.37
CA VAL A 424 -24.86 16.27 -14.46
C VAL A 424 -24.32 17.47 -15.25
N ALA A 425 -24.57 18.69 -14.79
CA ALA A 425 -24.11 19.91 -15.45
C ALA A 425 -23.44 20.87 -14.47
N LEU A 426 -22.20 21.25 -14.77
CA LEU A 426 -21.45 22.30 -14.06
C LEU A 426 -21.30 23.51 -14.97
N ARG A 427 -21.76 24.67 -14.49
CA ARG A 427 -21.85 25.90 -15.29
C ARG A 427 -21.35 27.12 -14.53
N LYS A 428 -21.03 28.18 -15.28
CA LYS A 428 -20.75 29.53 -14.75
C LYS A 428 -19.68 29.50 -13.66
N ALA A 429 -18.50 28.99 -13.96
CA ALA A 429 -17.37 28.88 -13.02
C ALA A 429 -17.66 28.07 -11.75
N SER A 430 -18.50 27.03 -11.84
CA SER A 430 -18.71 26.11 -10.72
C SER A 430 -17.47 25.25 -10.48
N VAL A 431 -17.20 24.93 -9.22
CA VAL A 431 -16.01 24.13 -8.85
C VAL A 431 -16.40 22.96 -7.95
N VAL A 432 -15.96 21.77 -8.34
CA VAL A 432 -16.06 20.56 -7.52
C VAL A 432 -14.65 20.03 -7.26
N LYS A 433 -14.22 20.03 -6.00
CA LYS A 433 -13.04 19.27 -5.55
C LYS A 433 -13.56 17.92 -5.05
N GLY A 434 -13.60 16.93 -5.94
CA GLY A 434 -14.31 15.69 -5.70
C GLY A 434 -14.41 14.79 -6.93
N GLN A 435 -15.10 13.68 -6.74
CA GLN A 435 -15.32 12.67 -7.76
C GLN A 435 -16.77 12.71 -8.26
N ILE A 436 -16.97 12.65 -9.58
CA ILE A 436 -18.29 12.48 -10.20
C ILE A 436 -18.39 11.06 -10.75
N TYR A 437 -19.34 10.28 -10.23
CA TYR A 437 -19.63 8.91 -10.66
C TYR A 437 -21.05 8.82 -11.21
N ALA A 438 -21.17 8.91 -12.53
CA ALA A 438 -22.43 9.06 -13.25
C ALA A 438 -22.55 8.11 -14.46
N PRO A 439 -22.39 6.78 -14.28
CA PRO A 439 -22.29 5.80 -15.37
C PRO A 439 -23.50 5.76 -16.30
N ALA A 440 -24.66 6.28 -15.90
CA ALA A 440 -25.87 6.31 -16.70
C ALA A 440 -26.34 7.74 -17.06
N SER A 441 -25.55 8.77 -16.75
CA SER A 441 -25.92 10.18 -16.98
C SER A 441 -24.89 10.89 -17.86
N ALA A 442 -25.35 11.76 -18.74
CA ALA A 442 -24.44 12.65 -19.46
C ALA A 442 -23.84 13.68 -18.49
N VAL A 443 -22.53 13.91 -18.57
CA VAL A 443 -21.81 14.89 -17.75
C VAL A 443 -21.29 16.00 -18.65
N THR A 444 -21.67 17.24 -18.35
CA THR A 444 -21.21 18.44 -19.06
C THR A 444 -20.55 19.40 -18.07
N VAL A 445 -19.31 19.79 -18.36
CA VAL A 445 -18.60 20.84 -17.62
C VAL A 445 -18.38 21.99 -18.60
N GLU A 446 -18.96 23.15 -18.29
CA GLU A 446 -18.98 24.28 -19.21
C GLU A 446 -18.88 25.64 -18.49
N GLY A 447 -18.69 26.69 -19.27
CA GLY A 447 -18.70 28.07 -18.77
C GLY A 447 -17.61 28.36 -17.76
N GLY A 448 -16.39 27.86 -18.00
CA GLY A 448 -15.23 28.05 -17.12
C GLY A 448 -15.28 27.26 -15.82
N SER A 449 -16.15 26.25 -15.71
CA SER A 449 -16.26 25.39 -14.52
C SER A 449 -15.12 24.37 -14.46
N ALA A 450 -14.82 23.85 -13.27
CA ALA A 450 -13.75 22.87 -13.09
C ALA A 450 -14.10 21.74 -12.11
N VAL A 451 -13.53 20.57 -12.38
CA VAL A 451 -13.48 19.44 -11.46
C VAL A 451 -12.03 19.17 -11.07
N TYR A 452 -11.74 19.12 -9.78
CA TYR A 452 -10.48 18.66 -9.23
C TYR A 452 -10.71 17.27 -8.63
N GLY A 453 -10.26 16.22 -9.31
CA GLY A 453 -10.63 14.83 -9.03
C GLY A 453 -10.82 14.03 -10.31
N ARG A 454 -11.98 13.41 -10.51
CA ARG A 454 -12.26 12.59 -11.72
C ARG A 454 -13.70 12.67 -12.17
N ILE A 455 -13.94 12.29 -13.43
CA ILE A 455 -15.29 12.19 -14.00
C ILE A 455 -15.48 10.82 -14.67
N LEU A 456 -16.49 10.10 -14.19
CA LEU A 456 -17.08 8.97 -14.89
C LEU A 456 -18.50 9.34 -15.32
N GLY A 457 -18.82 9.19 -16.61
CA GLY A 457 -20.11 9.60 -17.18
C GLY A 457 -20.60 8.63 -18.26
N ALA A 458 -21.90 8.67 -18.60
CA ALA A 458 -22.39 7.99 -19.80
C ALA A 458 -21.76 8.58 -21.07
N ASN A 459 -21.80 9.90 -21.20
CA ASN A 459 -21.07 10.69 -22.18
C ASN A 459 -20.47 11.90 -21.45
N ILE A 460 -19.25 12.29 -21.81
CA ILE A 460 -18.57 13.42 -21.15
C ILE A 460 -18.30 14.51 -22.18
N THR A 461 -18.65 15.75 -21.84
CA THR A 461 -18.37 16.93 -22.65
C THR A 461 -17.75 18.02 -21.79
N LEU A 462 -16.52 18.42 -22.11
CA LEU A 462 -15.88 19.61 -21.59
C LEU A 462 -15.98 20.70 -22.67
N ALA A 463 -16.79 21.73 -22.39
CA ALA A 463 -17.11 22.83 -23.30
C ALA A 463 -16.66 24.16 -22.67
N GLY A 464 -15.36 24.46 -22.75
CA GLY A 464 -14.70 25.48 -21.94
C GLY A 464 -14.72 25.13 -20.45
N GLY A 465 -14.69 23.84 -20.13
CA GLY A 465 -14.68 23.30 -18.76
C GLY A 465 -13.39 22.52 -18.51
N ASN A 466 -12.95 22.45 -17.25
CA ASN A 466 -11.64 21.90 -16.91
C ASN A 466 -11.73 20.65 -16.02
N LEU A 467 -10.74 19.76 -16.15
CA LEU A 467 -10.47 18.67 -15.21
C LEU A 467 -9.01 18.71 -14.74
N PHE A 468 -8.83 18.66 -13.42
CA PHE A 468 -7.52 18.50 -12.78
C PHE A 468 -7.50 17.18 -12.00
N TYR A 469 -6.84 16.16 -12.55
CA TYR A 469 -6.84 14.82 -11.99
C TYR A 469 -6.05 14.75 -10.68
N ASP A 470 -6.65 14.15 -9.64
CA ASP A 470 -5.95 13.86 -8.38
C ASP A 470 -5.36 12.44 -8.44
N PRO A 471 -4.03 12.26 -8.54
CA PRO A 471 -3.42 10.95 -8.65
C PRO A 471 -3.48 10.13 -7.35
N GLN A 472 -3.84 10.76 -6.22
CA GLN A 472 -4.15 10.01 -5.00
C GLN A 472 -5.30 9.06 -5.21
N LEU A 473 -6.24 9.41 -6.09
CA LEU A 473 -7.39 8.59 -6.45
C LEU A 473 -7.01 7.23 -7.01
N ASN A 474 -5.79 7.05 -7.54
CA ASN A 474 -5.37 5.78 -8.08
C ASN A 474 -4.63 4.97 -7.03
N GLY A 475 -5.30 4.00 -6.40
CA GLY A 475 -4.69 3.03 -5.50
C GLY A 475 -3.77 2.01 -6.18
N GLY A 476 -3.75 1.96 -7.52
CA GLY A 476 -2.92 1.01 -8.29
C GLY A 476 -3.46 -0.42 -8.32
N ARG A 477 -4.70 -0.65 -7.89
CA ARG A 477 -5.33 -1.99 -7.76
C ARG A 477 -6.55 -2.18 -8.67
N GLY A 478 -6.71 -1.30 -9.67
CA GLY A 478 -7.80 -1.30 -10.65
C GLY A 478 -7.45 -1.94 -12.00
N TRP A 479 -8.20 -1.59 -13.05
CA TRP A 479 -8.12 -2.16 -14.40
C TRP A 479 -6.81 -1.88 -15.12
N LEU A 480 -6.12 -0.79 -14.77
CA LEU A 480 -4.86 -0.42 -15.40
C LEU A 480 -3.66 -1.22 -14.88
N ASN A 481 -3.81 -1.95 -13.77
CA ASN A 481 -2.77 -2.81 -13.24
C ASN A 481 -2.98 -4.27 -13.67
N PRO A 482 -2.09 -4.88 -14.47
CA PRO A 482 -2.20 -6.29 -14.88
C PRO A 482 -2.06 -7.29 -13.73
N GLU A 483 -1.62 -6.84 -12.56
CA GLU A 483 -1.44 -7.64 -11.35
C GLU A 483 -2.56 -7.41 -10.33
N SER A 484 -3.58 -6.61 -10.64
CA SER A 484 -4.75 -6.50 -9.75
C SER A 484 -5.61 -7.76 -9.80
N GLY A 485 -6.37 -8.00 -8.74
CA GLY A 485 -7.33 -9.13 -8.65
C GLY A 485 -8.52 -9.03 -9.62
N ILE A 486 -8.55 -8.04 -10.51
CA ILE A 486 -9.47 -7.97 -11.66
C ILE A 486 -9.04 -8.95 -12.77
N TRP A 487 -7.74 -9.23 -12.88
CA TRP A 487 -7.16 -9.97 -13.98
C TRP A 487 -6.69 -11.37 -13.56
N TRP A 488 -6.89 -12.33 -14.45
CA TRP A 488 -6.28 -13.65 -14.46
C TRP A 488 -5.14 -13.70 -15.49
N ARG A 489 -3.96 -14.22 -15.11
CA ARG A 489 -2.80 -14.42 -16.01
C ARG A 489 -2.44 -13.19 -16.87
N ARG A 490 -2.61 -11.99 -16.31
CA ARG A 490 -2.40 -10.68 -16.96
C ARG A 490 -3.22 -10.39 -18.22
N ASN A 491 -4.15 -11.24 -18.66
CA ASN A 491 -4.84 -11.04 -19.95
C ASN A 491 -6.33 -11.38 -19.97
N GLU A 492 -6.83 -12.08 -18.96
CA GLU A 492 -8.22 -12.50 -18.87
C GLU A 492 -8.87 -11.78 -17.69
N VAL A 493 -10.13 -11.37 -17.81
CA VAL A 493 -10.86 -10.76 -16.69
C VAL A 493 -11.46 -11.87 -15.85
N VAL A 494 -11.28 -11.80 -14.53
CA VAL A 494 -11.95 -12.70 -13.57
C VAL A 494 -13.47 -12.65 -13.84
N PRO A 495 -14.14 -13.77 -14.11
CA PRO A 495 -15.55 -13.76 -14.54
C PRO A 495 -16.48 -13.00 -13.60
N GLU A 496 -16.25 -13.10 -12.29
CA GLU A 496 -17.00 -12.48 -11.20
C GLU A 496 -16.84 -10.95 -11.19
N THR A 497 -15.74 -10.40 -11.71
CA THR A 497 -15.57 -8.95 -11.92
C THR A 497 -16.71 -8.41 -12.77
N ARG A 498 -17.16 -9.19 -13.77
CA ARG A 498 -18.29 -8.82 -14.62
C ARG A 498 -19.64 -8.94 -13.89
N ALA A 499 -19.71 -9.60 -12.74
CA ALA A 499 -20.93 -9.74 -11.95
C ALA A 499 -21.16 -8.57 -10.99
N VAL A 500 -20.17 -7.70 -10.76
CA VAL A 500 -20.31 -6.46 -9.98
C VAL A 500 -21.15 -5.45 -10.77
N ARG A 501 -22.47 -5.49 -10.58
CA ARG A 501 -23.43 -4.66 -11.32
C ARG A 501 -23.64 -3.27 -10.74
N VAL A 502 -23.44 -3.09 -9.44
CA VAL A 502 -23.67 -1.84 -8.70
C VAL A 502 -22.50 -1.62 -7.76
N LEU A 503 -22.03 -0.38 -7.62
CA LEU A 503 -20.97 -0.05 -6.67
C LEU A 503 -21.55 0.10 -5.25
N ASN A 504 -21.97 -1.03 -4.66
CA ASN A 504 -22.57 -1.11 -3.31
C ASN A 504 -21.97 -2.27 -2.49
N ASP A 505 -22.25 -2.25 -1.19
CA ASP A 505 -21.69 -3.19 -0.21
C ASP A 505 -22.04 -4.64 -0.53
N ASP A 506 -23.29 -4.90 -0.88
CA ASP A 506 -23.75 -6.24 -1.23
C ASP A 506 -23.05 -6.80 -2.48
N SER A 507 -22.90 -6.02 -3.56
CA SER A 507 -22.28 -6.50 -4.80
C SER A 507 -20.78 -6.73 -4.62
N LEU A 508 -20.11 -5.86 -3.89
CA LEU A 508 -18.67 -6.00 -3.59
C LEU A 508 -18.44 -7.16 -2.62
N ALA A 509 -19.31 -7.35 -1.62
CA ALA A 509 -19.25 -8.49 -0.72
C ALA A 509 -19.51 -9.82 -1.44
N ILE A 510 -20.41 -9.85 -2.43
CA ILE A 510 -20.60 -11.02 -3.29
C ILE A 510 -19.31 -11.32 -4.05
N PHE A 511 -18.70 -10.31 -4.70
CA PHE A 511 -17.42 -10.51 -5.39
C PHE A 511 -16.36 -11.06 -4.44
N THR A 512 -16.10 -10.41 -3.30
CA THR A 512 -15.12 -10.89 -2.31
C THR A 512 -15.44 -12.30 -1.82
N ARG A 513 -16.72 -12.63 -1.59
CA ARG A 513 -17.12 -13.98 -1.16
C ARG A 513 -16.89 -15.03 -2.24
N THR A 514 -17.05 -14.68 -3.51
CA THR A 514 -16.91 -15.62 -4.63
C THR A 514 -15.47 -15.78 -5.09
N THR A 515 -14.65 -14.72 -5.06
CA THR A 515 -13.29 -14.73 -5.62
C THR A 515 -12.18 -14.75 -4.59
N LEU A 516 -12.47 -14.37 -3.34
CA LEU A 516 -11.49 -14.16 -2.27
C LEU A 516 -10.50 -13.02 -2.49
N VAL A 517 -10.66 -12.32 -3.60
CA VAL A 517 -10.01 -11.05 -3.83
C VAL A 517 -10.71 -10.02 -2.95
N ALA A 518 -9.96 -9.42 -2.04
CA ALA A 518 -10.44 -8.33 -1.22
C ALA A 518 -10.78 -7.14 -2.12
N VAL A 519 -11.92 -6.51 -1.87
CA VAL A 519 -12.31 -5.32 -2.61
C VAL A 519 -11.80 -4.09 -1.89
N ASP A 520 -11.08 -3.25 -2.61
CA ASP A 520 -10.81 -1.90 -2.15
C ASP A 520 -12.10 -1.08 -2.28
N LEU A 521 -12.42 -0.39 -1.20
CA LEU A 521 -13.59 0.48 -1.17
C LEU A 521 -13.29 1.76 -1.95
N PRO A 522 -14.31 2.45 -2.50
CA PRO A 522 -14.10 3.76 -3.06
C PRO A 522 -13.40 4.66 -2.07
N GLU A 523 -12.42 5.45 -2.51
CA GLU A 523 -11.51 6.17 -1.60
C GLU A 523 -12.19 7.11 -0.60
N THR A 524 -13.42 7.49 -0.90
CA THR A 524 -14.27 8.30 -0.03
C THR A 524 -14.70 7.57 1.24
N GLY A 525 -14.48 6.25 1.33
CA GLY A 525 -15.02 5.39 2.38
C GLY A 525 -16.55 5.27 2.31
N ILE A 526 -17.16 5.83 1.26
CA ILE A 526 -18.61 5.83 1.06
C ILE A 526 -18.93 4.69 0.11
N ILE A 527 -19.51 3.64 0.65
CA ILE A 527 -20.32 2.73 -0.14
C ILE A 527 -21.76 3.04 0.21
N ALA A 528 -22.60 3.23 -0.79
CA ALA A 528 -24.04 3.28 -0.54
C ALA A 528 -24.52 1.90 -0.13
N THR A 529 -25.08 1.81 1.07
CA THR A 529 -25.55 0.56 1.69
C THR A 529 -27.00 0.29 1.31
N LEU A 530 -27.29 -0.91 0.81
CA LEU A 530 -28.68 -1.33 0.50
C LEU A 530 -29.57 -1.41 1.76
N HIS A 531 -28.97 -1.62 2.93
CA HIS A 531 -29.68 -1.78 4.20
C HIS A 531 -29.68 -0.50 5.05
N ALA A 532 -30.63 0.41 4.78
CA ALA A 532 -30.71 1.69 5.50
C ALA A 532 -31.03 1.56 7.01
N ALA A 533 -31.55 0.41 7.50
CA ALA A 533 -31.69 0.13 8.93
C ALA A 533 -30.33 -0.11 9.63
N ALA A 534 -29.29 -0.41 8.85
CA ALA A 534 -27.91 -0.58 9.25
C ALA A 534 -27.02 0.59 8.79
N ALA A 535 -27.59 1.72 8.35
CA ALA A 535 -26.86 2.89 7.82
C ALA A 535 -25.99 3.64 8.85
N GLY A 536 -25.61 2.99 9.95
CA GLY A 536 -24.27 3.14 10.50
C GLY A 536 -23.25 2.41 9.63
N GLY A 537 -23.13 2.82 8.36
CA GLY A 537 -22.21 2.19 7.41
C GLY A 537 -20.79 2.24 7.98
N MET A 538 -20.18 1.07 8.18
CA MET A 538 -18.80 0.93 8.66
C MET A 538 -17.84 1.57 7.66
N ALA A 539 -17.56 2.86 7.81
CA ALA A 539 -16.26 3.36 7.43
C ALA A 539 -15.23 2.60 8.29
N ARG A 540 -14.34 1.84 7.69
CA ARG A 540 -12.98 1.94 8.23
C ARG A 540 -12.61 3.38 7.97
N THR A 541 -12.22 4.11 9.02
CA THR A 541 -11.38 5.28 8.84
C THR A 541 -10.33 4.91 7.80
N THR A 542 -10.44 5.46 6.59
CA THR A 542 -9.26 5.67 5.78
C THR A 542 -8.45 6.63 6.63
N GLN A 543 -7.54 6.07 7.44
CA GLN A 543 -6.40 6.82 7.91
C GLN A 543 -5.58 7.14 6.65
N ASN A 544 -6.05 8.10 5.87
CA ASN A 544 -5.15 8.99 5.18
C ASN A 544 -4.39 9.67 6.30
N LEU A 545 -3.28 9.08 6.72
CA LEU A 545 -2.36 9.55 7.76
C LEU A 545 -1.86 11.01 7.58
N ALA A 546 -2.36 11.77 6.60
CA ALA A 546 -1.87 13.11 6.25
C ALA A 546 -2.38 14.24 7.14
N ASP A 547 -2.98 13.96 8.29
CA ASP A 547 -3.19 14.99 9.29
C ASP A 547 -3.00 14.49 10.74
N SER A 548 -1.82 14.79 11.29
CA SER A 548 -1.56 14.76 12.72
C SER A 548 -1.80 16.16 13.29
N GLY A 549 -3.00 16.38 13.84
CA GLY A 549 -3.49 17.69 14.30
C GLY A 549 -3.91 17.80 15.78
N LYS A 550 -3.13 17.21 16.70
CA LYS A 550 -2.91 17.54 18.15
C LYS A 550 -4.04 17.52 19.23
N THR A 551 -3.77 16.64 20.19
CA THR A 551 -3.95 16.61 21.68
C THR A 551 -4.62 17.76 22.49
N ARG A 552 -5.37 17.32 23.53
CA ARG A 552 -5.60 17.84 24.93
C ARG A 552 -7.07 18.21 25.25
N ASN A 553 -7.66 18.00 26.44
CA ASN A 553 -7.40 17.15 27.62
C ASN A 553 -8.63 17.30 28.58
N ALA A 554 -8.96 16.21 29.31
CA ALA A 554 -9.37 16.13 30.74
C ALA A 554 -10.71 16.80 31.20
N ASP A 555 -11.41 16.40 32.28
CA ASP A 555 -11.12 15.67 33.54
C ASP A 555 -12.41 14.99 34.08
N LEU A 556 -12.40 13.94 34.93
CA LEU A 556 -12.17 13.93 36.40
C LEU A 556 -12.40 12.47 36.90
N MET A 557 -11.67 11.80 37.81
CA MET A 557 -11.12 12.15 39.14
C MET A 557 -10.16 11.01 39.66
N PRO A 558 -9.48 11.15 40.83
CA PRO A 558 -8.08 10.78 41.03
C PRO A 558 -7.84 9.50 41.84
N GLY A 559 -6.65 8.92 41.64
CA GLY A 559 -5.98 8.10 42.65
C GLY A 559 -5.90 6.60 42.38
N SER A 560 -5.03 6.20 41.45
CA SER A 560 -4.10 5.08 41.65
C SER A 560 -3.13 5.04 40.49
N GLN A 561 -1.83 5.14 40.77
CA GLN A 561 -0.82 4.85 39.76
C GLN A 561 -0.86 3.37 39.41
N LEU A 562 -1.09 3.05 38.14
CA LEU A 562 -0.75 1.75 37.56
C LEU A 562 0.08 2.00 36.30
N SER A 563 1.36 1.63 36.41
CA SER A 563 2.30 1.48 35.30
C SER A 563 1.80 0.38 34.36
N GLY A 564 1.48 0.73 33.12
CA GLY A 564 1.17 -0.20 32.04
C GLY A 564 0.56 0.54 30.85
N ALA A 565 1.15 0.41 29.67
CA ALA A 565 0.61 1.00 28.44
C ALA A 565 -0.84 0.52 28.19
N PRO A 566 -1.77 1.38 27.71
CA PRO A 566 -3.13 0.96 27.42
C PRO A 566 -3.14 -0.05 26.27
N LYS A 567 -3.53 -1.30 26.54
CA LYS A 567 -3.79 -2.30 25.51
C LYS A 567 -5.07 -1.93 24.75
N VAL A 568 -4.95 -1.53 23.48
CA VAL A 568 -6.09 -1.31 22.59
C VAL A 568 -6.50 -2.66 21.99
N PHE A 569 -7.70 -3.13 22.33
CA PHE A 569 -8.29 -4.34 21.76
C PHE A 569 -9.08 -3.97 20.49
N PRO A 570 -8.90 -4.66 19.35
CA PRO A 570 -9.81 -4.51 18.22
C PRO A 570 -11.18 -5.12 18.56
N ASN A 571 -12.25 -4.33 18.35
CA ASN A 571 -13.57 -4.61 18.93
C ASN A 571 -14.35 -5.77 18.28
N ARG A 572 -13.90 -6.37 17.16
CA ARG A 572 -14.65 -7.45 16.45
C ARG A 572 -13.82 -8.63 15.92
N HIS A 573 -12.58 -8.42 15.51
CA HIS A 573 -11.71 -9.46 14.95
C HIS A 573 -10.24 -9.08 15.09
N VAL A 574 -9.35 -10.07 15.02
CA VAL A 574 -7.91 -9.89 14.88
C VAL A 574 -7.51 -10.33 13.47
N VAL A 575 -6.62 -9.57 12.82
CA VAL A 575 -6.04 -9.97 11.54
C VAL A 575 -4.62 -10.48 11.82
N LEU A 576 -4.34 -11.68 11.33
CA LEU A 576 -3.02 -12.28 11.35
C LEU A 576 -2.45 -12.29 9.95
N ASN A 577 -1.25 -11.73 9.80
CA ASN A 577 -0.49 -11.83 8.57
C ASN A 577 0.37 -13.09 8.57
N GLY A 578 0.39 -13.79 7.46
CA GLY A 578 1.13 -15.02 7.21
C GLY A 578 1.77 -15.05 5.83
N THR A 579 2.55 -16.09 5.58
CA THR A 579 3.11 -16.38 4.26
C THR A 579 2.77 -17.80 3.87
N LEU A 580 2.09 -17.95 2.74
CA LEU A 580 1.87 -19.23 2.08
C LEU A 580 2.99 -19.50 1.10
N ARG A 581 3.34 -20.78 0.93
CA ARG A 581 4.29 -21.23 -0.08
C ARG A 581 3.78 -22.50 -0.72
N ASP A 582 3.64 -22.48 -2.02
CA ASP A 582 3.13 -23.58 -2.83
C ASP A 582 4.25 -24.47 -3.34
N PHE A 583 4.02 -25.78 -3.38
CA PHE A 583 4.98 -26.79 -3.81
C PHE A 583 4.35 -27.70 -4.87
N ARG A 584 5.14 -28.11 -5.85
CA ARG A 584 4.75 -29.17 -6.76
C ARG A 584 4.81 -30.52 -6.05
N GLU A 585 3.88 -31.40 -6.39
CA GLU A 585 3.88 -32.76 -5.84
C GLU A 585 5.06 -33.59 -6.33
N TRP A 586 5.46 -34.60 -5.56
CA TRP A 586 6.61 -35.48 -5.84
C TRP A 586 6.62 -36.07 -7.27
N SER A 587 5.46 -36.41 -7.83
CA SER A 587 5.38 -37.02 -9.16
C SER A 587 5.47 -36.05 -10.33
N GLU A 588 5.45 -34.75 -10.09
CA GLU A 588 5.57 -33.73 -11.14
C GLU A 588 7.03 -33.43 -11.48
N PRO A 589 7.31 -32.87 -12.68
CA PRO A 589 8.61 -32.29 -12.98
C PRO A 589 8.99 -31.21 -11.94
N ASP A 590 10.18 -31.34 -11.37
CA ASP A 590 10.69 -30.53 -10.25
C ASP A 590 9.83 -30.64 -8.97
N GLY A 591 9.11 -31.75 -8.82
CA GLY A 591 8.29 -32.08 -7.66
C GLY A 591 9.08 -32.14 -6.35
N HIS A 592 8.52 -31.62 -5.27
CA HIS A 592 9.20 -31.65 -3.97
C HIS A 592 9.11 -33.04 -3.34
N PRO A 593 10.22 -33.64 -2.84
CA PRO A 593 10.26 -35.03 -2.41
C PRO A 593 9.43 -35.34 -1.15
N ASP A 594 8.96 -34.32 -0.44
CA ASP A 594 8.14 -34.47 0.77
C ASP A 594 6.63 -34.32 0.55
N PHE A 595 6.18 -33.88 -0.63
CA PHE A 595 4.77 -33.59 -0.90
C PHE A 595 4.14 -34.71 -1.76
N ASP A 596 3.11 -35.37 -1.20
CA ASP A 596 2.45 -36.55 -1.76
C ASP A 596 3.36 -37.74 -2.14
N ASN A 597 4.56 -37.84 -1.55
CA ASN A 597 5.46 -38.95 -1.81
C ASN A 597 4.93 -40.27 -1.19
N PRO A 598 4.63 -41.32 -1.98
CA PRO A 598 4.05 -42.57 -1.47
C PRO A 598 5.00 -43.38 -0.56
N ASP A 599 6.30 -43.10 -0.57
CA ASP A 599 7.28 -43.79 0.28
C ASP A 599 7.27 -43.29 1.74
N LEU A 600 6.61 -42.15 2.01
CA LEU A 600 6.46 -41.58 3.34
C LEU A 600 5.21 -42.15 4.03
N VAL A 601 5.34 -42.56 5.30
CA VAL A 601 4.28 -43.26 6.03
C VAL A 601 3.44 -42.30 6.87
N SER A 602 2.13 -42.29 6.61
CA SER A 602 1.11 -41.53 7.35
C SER A 602 0.96 -41.96 8.81
N GLY A 603 0.58 -41.01 9.65
CA GLY A 603 0.31 -41.15 11.08
C GLY A 603 0.79 -39.93 11.86
N LEU A 604 0.12 -39.65 12.99
CA LEU A 604 0.54 -38.61 13.93
C LEU A 604 1.90 -38.98 14.52
N LYS A 605 2.84 -38.04 14.53
CA LYS A 605 4.22 -38.23 14.97
C LYS A 605 4.65 -37.02 15.80
N PHE A 606 5.34 -37.30 16.90
CA PHE A 606 5.92 -36.26 17.75
C PHE A 606 7.43 -36.27 17.62
N GLY A 607 8.04 -35.09 17.73
CA GLY A 607 9.48 -34.92 17.81
C GLY A 607 10.21 -34.97 16.45
N LEU A 608 9.50 -34.73 15.35
CA LEU A 608 10.10 -34.56 14.02
C LEU A 608 11.01 -33.33 13.97
N VAL A 609 10.62 -32.24 14.65
CA VAL A 609 11.38 -30.99 14.74
C VAL A 609 12.10 -30.84 16.07
N GLN A 610 13.12 -29.98 16.12
CA GLN A 610 13.79 -29.62 17.36
C GLN A 610 12.87 -28.80 18.28
N PRO A 611 13.06 -28.86 19.62
CA PRO A 611 12.29 -28.06 20.56
C PRO A 611 12.51 -26.54 20.48
N THR A 612 13.49 -26.09 19.69
CA THR A 612 13.85 -24.68 19.53
C THR A 612 13.95 -24.30 18.06
N LEU A 613 13.58 -23.06 17.73
CA LEU A 613 13.76 -22.49 16.39
C LEU A 613 15.25 -22.26 16.06
N SER A 614 15.55 -22.22 14.76
CA SER A 614 16.83 -21.74 14.22
C SER A 614 17.03 -20.23 14.46
N PRO A 615 18.24 -19.68 14.24
CA PRO A 615 18.50 -18.24 14.34
C PRO A 615 17.66 -17.38 13.38
N ASP A 616 17.27 -17.91 12.22
CA ASP A 616 16.34 -17.27 11.27
C ASP A 616 14.86 -17.49 11.64
N GLY A 617 14.58 -18.07 12.80
CA GLY A 617 13.24 -18.21 13.35
C GLY A 617 12.39 -19.29 12.69
N LYS A 618 12.99 -20.36 12.17
CA LYS A 618 12.30 -21.46 11.45
C LYS A 618 12.44 -22.79 12.20
N PRO A 619 11.52 -23.75 11.99
CA PRO A 619 11.67 -25.08 12.54
C PRO A 619 12.92 -25.76 11.95
N VAL A 620 13.58 -26.59 12.76
CA VAL A 620 14.75 -27.37 12.36
C VAL A 620 14.39 -28.85 12.45
N LEU A 621 14.65 -29.62 11.38
CA LEU A 621 14.43 -31.06 11.40
C LEU A 621 15.32 -31.71 12.46
N ARG A 622 14.72 -32.49 13.35
CA ARG A 622 15.43 -33.35 14.31
C ARG A 622 15.65 -34.74 13.73
N THR A 623 14.64 -35.29 13.07
CA THR A 623 14.70 -36.62 12.44
C THR A 623 13.68 -36.73 11.31
N GLY A 624 14.06 -37.39 10.21
CA GLY A 624 13.14 -37.73 9.11
C GLY A 624 12.28 -38.98 9.37
N THR A 625 12.57 -39.72 10.45
CA THR A 625 11.84 -40.94 10.85
C THR A 625 11.35 -40.84 12.29
N ALA A 626 10.09 -41.22 12.55
CA ALA A 626 9.51 -41.23 13.90
C ALA A 626 8.41 -42.30 14.01
N PRO A 627 8.13 -42.83 15.22
CA PRO A 627 7.05 -43.78 15.43
C PRO A 627 5.69 -43.09 15.43
N ILE A 628 4.66 -43.79 14.95
CA ILE A 628 3.28 -43.30 14.95
C ILE A 628 2.77 -43.23 16.40
N ALA A 629 2.25 -42.09 16.81
CA ALA A 629 1.57 -41.89 18.09
C ALA A 629 0.20 -42.58 18.07
N SER A 630 -0.07 -43.39 19.10
CA SER A 630 -1.37 -44.05 19.34
C SER A 630 -2.20 -43.36 20.43
N ALA A 631 -1.57 -42.48 21.22
CA ALA A 631 -2.25 -41.59 22.17
C ALA A 631 -1.44 -40.30 22.37
N ASN A 632 -2.12 -39.16 22.43
CA ASN A 632 -1.53 -37.87 22.78
C ASN A 632 -1.03 -37.86 24.23
N PHE A 633 -0.03 -37.02 24.51
CA PHE A 633 0.17 -36.53 25.88
C PHE A 633 -1.04 -35.68 26.28
N ALA A 634 -1.43 -35.71 27.55
CA ALA A 634 -2.58 -34.94 28.00
C ALA A 634 -2.34 -34.30 29.37
N ASN A 635 -2.94 -33.14 29.61
CA ASN A 635 -2.93 -32.51 30.93
C ASN A 635 -3.78 -33.33 31.94
N ALA A 636 -3.78 -32.92 33.22
CA ALA A 636 -4.63 -33.53 34.25
C ALA A 636 -6.14 -33.57 33.90
N ALA A 637 -6.63 -32.63 33.08
CA ALA A 637 -8.00 -32.59 32.58
C ALA A 637 -8.24 -33.49 31.35
N ARG A 638 -7.24 -34.32 30.97
CA ARG A 638 -7.23 -35.20 29.79
C ARG A 638 -7.35 -34.46 28.45
N GLN A 639 -6.98 -33.19 28.40
CA GLN A 639 -6.88 -32.43 27.16
C GLN A 639 -5.50 -32.64 26.52
N PRO A 640 -5.39 -32.88 25.20
CA PRO A 640 -4.11 -33.10 24.53
C PRO A 640 -3.16 -31.91 24.63
N ILE A 641 -1.90 -32.16 24.98
CA ILE A 641 -0.82 -31.17 25.08
C ILE A 641 0.41 -31.64 24.31
N CYS A 642 1.33 -30.72 23.99
CA CYS A 642 2.61 -31.08 23.39
C CYS A 642 3.47 -31.89 24.37
N TRP A 643 4.25 -32.84 23.84
CA TRP A 643 5.14 -33.68 24.64
C TRP A 643 6.23 -32.89 25.40
N THR A 644 6.57 -31.69 24.93
CA THR A 644 7.50 -30.78 25.61
C THR A 644 6.92 -30.13 26.87
N LEU A 645 5.59 -30.16 27.02
CA LEU A 645 4.85 -29.58 28.15
C LEU A 645 4.42 -30.62 29.19
N TYR A 646 4.63 -31.90 28.92
CA TYR A 646 4.26 -33.00 29.80
C TYR A 646 5.00 -32.92 31.13
N ASP A 647 4.24 -32.88 32.22
CA ASP A 647 4.77 -32.89 33.57
C ASP A 647 3.96 -33.86 34.46
N PRO A 648 4.51 -35.05 34.80
CA PRO A 648 3.80 -36.02 35.63
C PRO A 648 3.47 -35.48 37.03
N SER A 649 4.22 -34.50 37.54
CA SER A 649 3.95 -33.89 38.84
C SER A 649 2.67 -33.06 38.85
N LYS A 650 2.23 -32.59 37.67
CA LYS A 650 0.95 -31.88 37.48
C LYS A 650 -0.22 -32.82 37.25
N GLY A 651 -0.01 -34.15 37.32
CA GLY A 651 -1.04 -35.16 37.06
C GLY A 651 -1.27 -35.43 35.56
N ASP A 652 -0.32 -35.05 34.71
CA ASP A 652 -0.41 -35.24 33.27
C ASP A 652 -0.27 -36.73 32.87
N PHE A 653 -0.82 -37.09 31.72
CA PHE A 653 -0.80 -38.44 31.16
C PHE A 653 0.21 -38.51 30.01
N ALA A 654 1.12 -39.48 30.07
CA ALA A 654 2.09 -39.72 29.01
C ALA A 654 1.42 -40.22 27.73
N GLY A 655 1.95 -39.76 26.58
CA GLY A 655 1.56 -40.28 25.27
C GLY A 655 2.02 -41.73 25.05
N ARG A 656 1.53 -42.34 23.96
CA ARG A 656 1.90 -43.71 23.56
C ARG A 656 2.30 -43.76 22.10
N TYR A 657 3.27 -44.60 21.78
CA TYR A 657 3.83 -44.75 20.44
C TYR A 657 3.77 -46.20 19.96
N ALA A 658 3.71 -46.37 18.64
CA ALA A 658 4.02 -47.63 17.98
C ALA A 658 5.51 -47.98 18.17
N ARG A 659 5.85 -49.26 18.01
CA ARG A 659 7.23 -49.74 18.18
C ARG A 659 8.14 -49.41 16.99
N LEU A 660 7.58 -49.28 15.79
CA LEU A 660 8.34 -49.10 14.55
C LEU A 660 8.47 -47.61 14.22
N HIS A 661 9.70 -47.18 13.92
CA HIS A 661 9.95 -45.87 13.31
C HIS A 661 9.68 -45.95 11.81
N THR A 662 8.97 -44.96 11.28
CA THR A 662 8.60 -44.92 9.87
C THR A 662 9.03 -43.60 9.23
N PRO A 663 9.42 -43.61 7.95
CA PRO A 663 9.82 -42.40 7.24
C PRO A 663 8.67 -41.40 7.17
N SER A 664 8.99 -40.12 7.34
CA SER A 664 8.02 -39.01 7.36
C SER A 664 8.50 -37.78 6.60
N ILE A 665 9.80 -37.52 6.57
CA ILE A 665 10.43 -36.40 5.85
C ILE A 665 11.70 -36.97 5.22
N THR A 666 11.90 -36.67 3.94
CA THR A 666 12.91 -37.32 3.08
C THR A 666 14.32 -37.00 3.55
N SER A 667 14.62 -35.72 3.78
CA SER A 667 15.94 -35.31 4.27
C SER A 667 15.92 -33.95 4.99
N PRO A 668 17.00 -33.61 5.72
CA PRO A 668 17.17 -32.26 6.25
C PRO A 668 17.18 -31.17 5.17
N GLU A 669 17.70 -31.47 3.98
CA GLU A 669 17.78 -30.52 2.86
C GLU A 669 16.41 -30.23 2.26
N SER A 670 15.55 -31.26 2.10
CA SER A 670 14.19 -31.05 1.62
C SER A 670 13.38 -30.22 2.62
N PHE A 671 13.49 -30.54 3.91
CA PHE A 671 12.84 -29.78 4.98
C PHE A 671 13.34 -28.33 5.09
N ALA A 672 14.61 -28.06 4.77
CA ALA A 672 15.16 -26.71 4.83
C ALA A 672 14.46 -25.73 3.86
N THR A 673 13.84 -26.24 2.79
CA THR A 673 13.06 -25.42 1.84
C THR A 673 11.66 -25.08 2.37
N TRP A 674 11.17 -25.79 3.38
CA TRP A 674 9.90 -25.48 4.02
C TRP A 674 9.99 -24.12 4.71
N PHE A 675 8.91 -23.32 4.61
CA PHE A 675 8.83 -21.99 5.21
C PHE A 675 9.93 -21.00 4.77
N ARG A 676 10.58 -21.26 3.63
CA ARG A 676 11.56 -20.38 3.00
C ARG A 676 11.28 -20.24 1.50
N ASP A 677 11.28 -19.00 1.01
CA ASP A 677 11.10 -18.73 -0.42
C ASP A 677 12.33 -19.25 -1.17
N THR A 678 12.12 -20.28 -1.98
CA THR A 678 13.18 -21.11 -2.52
C THR A 678 13.00 -21.17 -4.04
N PRO A 679 13.72 -20.32 -4.82
CA PRO A 679 13.46 -20.16 -6.24
C PRO A 679 13.50 -21.46 -7.03
N GLY A 680 12.41 -21.77 -7.72
CA GLY A 680 12.26 -23.01 -8.50
C GLY A 680 11.77 -24.21 -7.70
N VAL A 681 11.64 -24.10 -6.39
CA VAL A 681 11.11 -25.13 -5.49
C VAL A 681 9.70 -24.77 -5.04
N ASN A 682 9.54 -23.54 -4.59
CA ASN A 682 8.26 -22.98 -4.19
C ASN A 682 8.10 -21.57 -4.74
N ILE A 683 6.85 -21.12 -4.75
CA ILE A 683 6.47 -19.72 -4.92
C ILE A 683 5.57 -19.35 -3.75
N SER A 684 5.63 -18.10 -3.33
CA SER A 684 5.02 -17.65 -2.09
C SER A 684 4.12 -16.45 -2.31
N GLU A 685 3.24 -16.24 -1.35
CA GLU A 685 2.35 -15.09 -1.29
C GLU A 685 1.96 -14.81 0.16
N PRO A 686 1.56 -13.57 0.49
CA PRO A 686 1.01 -13.28 1.80
C PRO A 686 -0.38 -13.92 1.99
N LEU A 687 -0.70 -14.33 3.21
CA LEU A 687 -2.05 -14.74 3.62
C LEU A 687 -2.51 -13.86 4.78
N ARG A 688 -3.76 -13.40 4.73
CA ARG A 688 -4.41 -12.76 5.88
C ARG A 688 -5.45 -13.69 6.48
N ILE A 689 -5.27 -14.04 7.75
CA ILE A 689 -6.23 -14.83 8.53
C ILE A 689 -7.02 -13.88 9.43
N ILE A 690 -8.34 -13.91 9.29
CA ILE A 690 -9.24 -13.13 10.13
C ILE A 690 -9.76 -14.02 11.26
N MET A 691 -9.32 -13.75 12.48
CA MET A 691 -9.84 -14.41 13.68
C MET A 691 -11.02 -13.63 14.24
N ARG A 692 -12.21 -14.22 14.20
CA ARG A 692 -13.45 -13.60 14.68
C ARG A 692 -13.54 -13.73 16.20
N ARG A 693 -13.97 -12.67 16.87
CA ARG A 693 -14.27 -12.73 18.31
C ARG A 693 -15.61 -13.42 18.52
N VAL A 694 -15.60 -14.52 19.24
CA VAL A 694 -16.79 -15.25 19.71
C VAL A 694 -16.83 -15.24 21.23
N VAL A 695 -18.01 -15.44 21.80
CA VAL A 695 -18.16 -15.62 23.25
C VAL A 695 -18.38 -17.12 23.47
N ASP A 696 -17.51 -17.75 24.26
CA ASP A 696 -17.65 -19.17 24.59
C ASP A 696 -18.83 -19.42 25.55
N SER A 697 -19.15 -20.71 25.77
CA SER A 697 -20.26 -21.12 26.64
C SER A 697 -20.11 -20.69 28.11
N LYS A 698 -18.95 -20.16 28.51
CA LYS A 698 -18.66 -19.64 29.85
C LYS A 698 -18.61 -18.10 29.88
N GLY A 699 -19.01 -17.43 28.78
CA GLY A 699 -19.01 -15.97 28.69
C GLY A 699 -17.63 -15.35 28.42
N ARG A 700 -16.60 -16.16 28.17
CA ARG A 700 -15.25 -15.66 27.87
C ARG A 700 -15.13 -15.32 26.39
N GLN A 701 -14.39 -14.27 26.10
CA GLN A 701 -14.17 -13.83 24.73
C GLN A 701 -12.99 -14.61 24.14
N THR A 702 -13.22 -15.19 22.98
CA THR A 702 -12.25 -16.03 22.27
C THR A 702 -12.13 -15.55 20.84
N TYR A 703 -10.93 -15.33 20.36
CA TYR A 703 -10.66 -15.13 18.94
C TYR A 703 -10.48 -16.49 18.28
N VAL A 704 -11.23 -16.73 17.21
CA VAL A 704 -11.26 -18.01 16.51
C VAL A 704 -11.12 -17.78 15.01
N TYR A 705 -10.19 -18.51 14.41
CA TYR A 705 -10.21 -18.85 12.99
C TYR A 705 -10.50 -20.34 12.86
N ASP A 706 -11.40 -20.71 11.97
CA ASP A 706 -11.72 -22.11 11.68
C ASP A 706 -12.03 -22.25 10.20
N SER A 707 -11.21 -22.99 9.46
CA SER A 707 -11.42 -23.24 8.03
C SER A 707 -12.80 -23.83 7.75
N ASN A 708 -13.37 -24.65 8.64
CA ASN A 708 -14.72 -25.22 8.40
C ASN A 708 -15.87 -24.20 8.55
N GLN A 709 -15.58 -23.01 9.08
CA GLN A 709 -16.56 -21.95 9.36
C GLN A 709 -16.18 -20.61 8.74
N SER A 710 -15.07 -20.56 7.99
CA SER A 710 -14.53 -19.33 7.43
C SER A 710 -14.62 -19.39 5.92
N ASP A 711 -15.42 -18.53 5.29
CA ASP A 711 -15.37 -18.33 3.85
C ASP A 711 -13.92 -18.00 3.42
N PRO A 712 -13.37 -18.61 2.34
CA PRO A 712 -14.00 -19.47 1.31
C PRO A 712 -14.19 -20.94 1.69
N PHE A 713 -13.58 -21.38 2.77
CA PHE A 713 -13.32 -22.79 3.06
C PHE A 713 -14.58 -23.57 3.44
N GLN A 714 -15.71 -22.86 3.57
CA GLN A 714 -17.04 -23.38 3.83
C GLN A 714 -17.84 -23.48 2.53
N HIS A 715 -18.45 -24.64 2.25
CA HIS A 715 -19.26 -24.94 1.06
C HIS A 715 -18.48 -24.98 -0.27
N ASP A 716 -17.21 -25.36 -0.23
CA ASP A 716 -16.30 -25.29 -1.39
C ASP A 716 -16.52 -26.38 -2.46
N GLY A 717 -17.44 -27.35 -2.27
CA GLY A 717 -17.74 -28.42 -3.24
C GLY A 717 -18.88 -29.38 -2.84
N PRO A 718 -19.30 -30.30 -3.73
CA PRO A 718 -20.40 -31.23 -3.45
C PRO A 718 -20.03 -32.33 -2.44
N GLY A 719 -20.82 -32.48 -1.37
CA GLY A 719 -20.80 -33.59 -0.40
C GLY A 719 -20.72 -33.14 1.08
N PRO A 720 -21.28 -33.88 2.05
CA PRO A 720 -21.27 -33.47 3.45
C PRO A 720 -19.87 -33.59 4.07
N ARG A 721 -19.36 -32.48 4.66
CA ARG A 721 -18.07 -32.37 5.39
C ARG A 721 -16.80 -32.45 4.52
N LEU A 722 -16.83 -31.88 3.32
CA LEU A 722 -15.66 -31.81 2.42
C LEU A 722 -15.03 -30.40 2.35
N ASP A 723 -15.50 -29.48 3.20
CA ASP A 723 -14.95 -28.15 3.51
C ASP A 723 -13.55 -28.26 4.14
N GLY A 724 -12.59 -27.40 3.76
CA GLY A 724 -11.21 -27.50 4.25
C GLY A 724 -10.33 -26.27 3.98
N PHE A 725 -9.14 -26.21 4.59
CA PHE A 725 -8.20 -25.10 4.46
C PHE A 725 -7.41 -25.18 3.16
N PHE A 726 -8.00 -24.77 2.03
CA PHE A 726 -7.36 -24.78 0.71
C PHE A 726 -7.09 -23.36 0.22
N PRO A 727 -6.16 -22.59 0.84
CA PRO A 727 -6.03 -21.18 0.55
C PRO A 727 -5.51 -20.91 -0.87
N LEU A 728 -4.76 -21.83 -1.47
CA LEU A 728 -4.05 -21.62 -2.74
C LEU A 728 -4.79 -22.16 -3.98
N GLU A 729 -6.10 -22.41 -3.89
CA GLU A 729 -6.85 -22.98 -5.01
C GLU A 729 -6.67 -22.18 -6.30
N ASN A 730 -6.23 -22.87 -7.36
CA ASN A 730 -5.96 -22.32 -8.68
C ASN A 730 -4.93 -21.17 -8.72
N ARG A 731 -4.27 -20.85 -7.61
CA ARG A 731 -3.24 -19.81 -7.50
C ARG A 731 -1.86 -20.46 -7.41
N LEU A 732 -0.83 -19.64 -7.56
CA LEU A 732 0.56 -20.11 -7.56
C LEU A 732 0.82 -21.22 -8.60
N PHE A 733 1.27 -22.42 -8.21
CA PHE A 733 1.50 -23.52 -9.14
C PHE A 733 0.19 -24.17 -9.61
N GLY A 734 -0.94 -23.77 -9.01
CA GLY A 734 -2.27 -24.26 -9.31
C GLY A 734 -2.67 -25.41 -8.39
N ASN A 735 -3.78 -26.05 -8.72
CA ASN A 735 -4.21 -27.23 -8.00
C ASN A 735 -3.31 -28.43 -8.29
N SER A 736 -3.25 -29.34 -7.33
CA SER A 736 -2.51 -30.58 -7.47
C SER A 736 -3.13 -31.48 -8.53
N VAL A 737 -2.32 -32.34 -9.17
CA VAL A 737 -2.82 -33.35 -10.10
C VAL A 737 -4.02 -34.09 -9.51
N ILE A 738 -5.11 -34.21 -10.27
CA ILE A 738 -6.30 -34.94 -9.83
C ILE A 738 -5.95 -36.44 -9.78
N LYS A 739 -6.00 -37.01 -8.57
CA LYS A 739 -5.78 -38.44 -8.34
C LYS A 739 -6.97 -39.03 -7.56
N PRO A 740 -7.47 -40.22 -7.95
CA PRO A 740 -8.45 -40.94 -7.15
C PRO A 740 -7.84 -41.38 -5.83
N VAL A 741 -8.47 -41.01 -4.72
CA VAL A 741 -8.02 -41.31 -3.36
C VAL A 741 -9.15 -41.88 -2.52
N MET A 742 -8.83 -42.81 -1.63
CA MET A 742 -9.81 -43.47 -0.78
C MET A 742 -10.15 -42.61 0.44
N TRP A 743 -11.43 -42.24 0.56
CA TRP A 743 -12.01 -41.64 1.75
C TRP A 743 -12.92 -42.66 2.47
N GLY A 744 -12.38 -43.29 3.51
CA GLY A 744 -13.06 -44.42 4.16
C GLY A 744 -13.27 -45.57 3.18
N ARG A 745 -14.52 -45.78 2.75
CA ARG A 745 -14.89 -46.81 1.74
C ARG A 745 -15.25 -46.22 0.37
N THR A 746 -15.12 -44.91 0.20
CA THR A 746 -15.53 -44.20 -1.02
C THR A 746 -14.30 -43.71 -1.76
N LEU A 747 -14.26 -43.92 -3.08
CA LEU A 747 -13.26 -43.32 -3.94
C LEU A 747 -13.69 -41.89 -4.27
N ILE A 748 -12.83 -40.92 -4.01
CA ILE A 748 -13.07 -39.51 -4.31
C ILE A 748 -11.95 -38.96 -5.20
N GLU A 749 -12.31 -38.05 -6.09
CA GLU A 749 -11.40 -37.29 -6.94
C GLU A 749 -11.70 -35.81 -6.71
N ARG A 750 -10.67 -35.02 -6.41
CA ARG A 750 -10.84 -33.59 -6.11
C ARG A 750 -9.75 -32.77 -6.78
N ASP A 751 -10.17 -31.65 -7.34
CA ASP A 751 -9.32 -30.62 -7.91
C ASP A 751 -9.06 -29.56 -6.84
N ARG A 752 -7.98 -29.73 -6.06
CA ARG A 752 -7.59 -28.87 -4.93
C ARG A 752 -6.07 -28.75 -4.88
N ASN A 753 -5.56 -27.70 -4.25
CA ASN A 753 -4.15 -27.60 -3.89
C ASN A 753 -3.91 -28.22 -2.50
N TYR A 754 -3.10 -29.27 -2.41
CA TYR A 754 -2.79 -30.01 -1.17
C TYR A 754 -1.33 -29.86 -0.72
N HIS A 755 -0.54 -29.00 -1.36
CA HIS A 755 0.92 -29.03 -1.24
C HIS A 755 1.49 -27.67 -0.92
N PHE A 756 1.32 -27.24 0.32
CA PHE A 756 1.74 -25.90 0.72
C PHE A 756 2.16 -25.81 2.17
N THR A 757 2.89 -24.75 2.47
CA THR A 757 3.25 -24.37 3.83
C THR A 757 2.63 -23.02 4.17
N LEU A 758 2.22 -22.84 5.43
CA LEU A 758 1.80 -21.59 6.02
C LEU A 758 2.70 -21.25 7.21
N GLU A 759 3.25 -20.05 7.20
CA GLU A 759 3.91 -19.46 8.36
C GLU A 759 3.09 -18.29 8.90
N LEU A 760 2.80 -18.30 10.20
CA LEU A 760 2.19 -17.17 10.92
C LEU A 760 3.15 -16.66 11.98
N ALA A 761 3.16 -15.34 12.16
CA ALA A 761 3.85 -14.69 13.25
C ALA A 761 2.88 -13.77 14.01
N MET A 762 2.90 -13.85 15.33
CA MET A 762 2.05 -13.07 16.21
C MET A 762 2.75 -12.77 17.53
N GLU A 763 2.25 -11.82 18.30
CA GLU A 763 2.71 -11.48 19.65
C GLU A 763 1.52 -11.40 20.59
N PHE A 764 1.74 -11.72 21.86
CA PHE A 764 0.76 -11.56 22.92
C PHE A 764 1.42 -11.07 24.20
N VAL A 765 0.62 -10.47 25.08
CA VAL A 765 1.07 -10.11 26.44
C VAL A 765 0.55 -11.13 27.43
N TYR A 766 1.47 -11.74 28.18
CA TYR A 766 1.12 -12.71 29.20
C TYR A 766 0.42 -12.05 30.38
N ASP A 767 -0.69 -12.64 30.82
CA ASP A 767 -1.47 -12.22 32.00
C ASP A 767 -1.79 -13.44 32.85
N SER A 768 -1.10 -13.54 33.99
CA SER A 768 -1.19 -14.65 34.94
C SER A 768 -2.56 -14.79 35.62
N LYS A 769 -3.45 -13.78 35.50
CA LYS A 769 -4.79 -13.80 36.08
C LYS A 769 -5.89 -14.13 35.06
N ALA A 770 -5.54 -14.24 33.79
CA ALA A 770 -6.50 -14.39 32.70
C ALA A 770 -6.70 -15.84 32.23
N GLU A 771 -6.00 -16.82 32.84
CA GLU A 771 -6.05 -18.25 32.45
C GLU A 771 -5.90 -18.41 30.92
N GLN A 772 -4.82 -17.83 30.38
CA GLN A 772 -4.62 -17.72 28.94
C GLN A 772 -4.39 -19.09 28.30
N THR A 773 -5.19 -19.41 27.28
CA THR A 773 -5.15 -20.67 26.55
C THR A 773 -5.10 -20.43 25.05
N PHE A 774 -4.27 -21.22 24.35
CA PHE A 774 -4.20 -21.23 22.90
C PHE A 774 -4.41 -22.65 22.37
N THR A 775 -5.36 -22.81 21.47
CA THR A 775 -5.76 -24.10 20.92
C THR A 775 -5.52 -24.14 19.41
N PHE A 776 -4.99 -25.26 18.94
CA PHE A 776 -4.75 -25.54 17.54
C PHE A 776 -5.43 -26.85 17.17
N PHE A 777 -6.05 -26.87 15.99
CA PHE A 777 -6.60 -28.06 15.37
C PHE A 777 -6.19 -28.06 13.91
N ALA A 778 -5.50 -29.12 13.48
CA ALA A 778 -5.00 -29.26 12.12
C ALA A 778 -4.82 -30.73 11.73
N ASP A 779 -4.84 -31.00 10.44
CA ASP A 779 -4.28 -32.21 9.82
C ASP A 779 -2.82 -31.97 9.39
N ASP A 780 -2.19 -33.04 8.88
CA ASP A 780 -0.78 -33.08 8.50
C ASP A 780 0.15 -32.46 9.54
N ASP A 781 1.05 -31.55 9.18
CA ASP A 781 2.07 -31.05 10.10
C ASP A 781 1.69 -29.66 10.65
N LEU A 782 1.62 -29.52 11.98
CA LEU A 782 1.55 -28.22 12.67
C LEU A 782 2.49 -28.14 13.87
N TRP A 783 3.32 -27.10 13.88
CA TRP A 783 4.19 -26.74 15.00
C TRP A 783 3.97 -25.30 15.43
N ALA A 784 3.83 -25.06 16.74
CA ALA A 784 3.79 -23.72 17.30
C ALA A 784 4.88 -23.52 18.35
N PHE A 785 5.48 -22.33 18.35
CA PHE A 785 6.56 -21.94 19.23
C PHE A 785 6.22 -20.65 19.96
N VAL A 786 6.41 -20.61 21.27
CA VAL A 786 6.31 -19.39 22.09
C VAL A 786 7.70 -19.07 22.61
N ASP A 787 8.17 -17.84 22.38
CA ASP A 787 9.53 -17.41 22.74
C ASP A 787 10.61 -18.36 22.17
N GLY A 788 10.38 -18.86 20.95
CA GLY A 788 11.26 -19.79 20.26
C GLY A 788 11.25 -21.23 20.80
N ARG A 789 10.38 -21.57 21.76
CA ARG A 789 10.25 -22.91 22.36
C ARG A 789 9.00 -23.62 21.84
N LEU A 790 9.13 -24.90 21.46
CA LEU A 790 8.03 -25.71 20.92
C LEU A 790 6.96 -25.95 21.99
N VAL A 791 5.73 -25.53 21.70
CA VAL A 791 4.55 -25.66 22.59
C VAL A 791 3.40 -26.44 21.96
N VAL A 792 3.40 -26.65 20.64
CA VAL A 792 2.45 -27.52 19.91
C VAL A 792 3.23 -28.36 18.92
N ASP A 793 2.95 -29.66 18.90
CA ASP A 793 3.54 -30.62 17.95
C ASP A 793 2.45 -31.60 17.48
N LEU A 794 1.92 -31.32 16.29
CA LEU A 794 1.01 -32.14 15.51
C LEU A 794 1.72 -32.55 14.22
N GLY A 795 2.89 -33.19 14.30
CA GLY A 795 3.65 -33.57 13.11
C GLY A 795 3.16 -34.87 12.45
N GLY A 796 3.55 -35.06 11.19
CA GLY A 796 3.27 -36.25 10.38
C GLY A 796 1.97 -36.18 9.58
N MET A 797 1.82 -37.01 8.55
CA MET A 797 0.62 -36.95 7.69
C MET A 797 -0.55 -37.68 8.33
N HIS A 798 -1.48 -36.97 8.96
CA HIS A 798 -2.59 -37.55 9.72
C HIS A 798 -3.89 -36.75 9.56
N GLY A 799 -5.05 -37.39 9.79
CA GLY A 799 -6.32 -36.67 9.84
C GLY A 799 -6.38 -35.68 11.02
N ALA A 800 -7.27 -34.70 10.93
CA ALA A 800 -7.24 -33.55 11.84
C ALA A 800 -7.37 -33.92 13.33
N THR A 801 -6.48 -33.35 14.13
CA THR A 801 -6.39 -33.52 15.59
C THR A 801 -6.09 -32.18 16.26
N TRP A 802 -6.09 -32.12 17.60
CA TRP A 802 -5.87 -30.85 18.31
C TRP A 802 -4.92 -30.97 19.50
N GLN A 803 -4.34 -29.83 19.88
CA GLN A 803 -3.64 -29.62 21.15
C GLN A 803 -4.03 -28.26 21.74
N ILE A 804 -3.96 -28.17 23.07
CA ILE A 804 -4.13 -26.93 23.83
C ILE A 804 -2.83 -26.58 24.57
N VAL A 805 -2.55 -25.29 24.65
CA VAL A 805 -1.45 -24.72 25.42
C VAL A 805 -2.03 -23.81 26.49
N GLU A 806 -1.82 -24.18 27.75
CA GLU A 806 -2.05 -23.32 28.91
C GLU A 806 -0.79 -22.46 29.11
N MET A 807 -0.91 -21.14 28.95
CA MET A 807 0.26 -20.24 29.01
C MET A 807 0.95 -20.25 30.38
N ASP A 808 0.20 -20.54 31.44
CA ASP A 808 0.70 -20.67 32.81
C ASP A 808 1.70 -21.83 32.99
N ARG A 809 1.73 -22.78 32.04
CA ARG A 809 2.71 -23.88 32.06
C ARG A 809 4.08 -23.48 31.54
N LEU A 810 4.19 -22.34 30.86
CA LEU A 810 5.39 -21.96 30.11
C LEU A 810 6.42 -21.19 30.96
N GLY A 811 6.10 -20.85 32.21
CA GLY A 811 6.99 -20.11 33.10
C GLY A 811 7.24 -18.67 32.63
N LEU A 812 6.22 -18.03 32.05
CA LEU A 812 6.30 -16.66 31.53
C LEU A 812 6.21 -15.63 32.67
N VAL A 813 6.71 -14.42 32.40
CA VAL A 813 6.68 -13.29 33.35
C VAL A 813 5.45 -12.44 33.09
N ASP A 814 4.65 -12.22 34.14
CA ASP A 814 3.41 -11.43 34.08
C ASP A 814 3.64 -10.04 33.47
N GLY A 815 2.80 -9.64 32.52
CA GLY A 815 2.87 -8.35 31.82
C GLY A 815 3.90 -8.26 30.69
N LYS A 816 4.75 -9.27 30.45
CA LYS A 816 5.72 -9.28 29.35
C LYS A 816 5.08 -9.70 28.02
N THR A 817 5.53 -9.09 26.92
CA THR A 817 5.17 -9.48 25.54
C THR A 817 6.05 -10.65 25.06
N TYR A 818 5.44 -11.64 24.43
CA TYR A 818 6.11 -12.81 23.88
C TYR A 818 5.69 -13.07 22.43
N PRO A 819 6.65 -13.46 21.55
CA PRO A 819 6.34 -13.86 20.19
C PRO A 819 5.79 -15.29 20.14
N ILE A 820 4.87 -15.52 19.21
CA ILE A 820 4.39 -16.84 18.81
C ILE A 820 4.63 -17.01 17.30
N LYS A 821 5.21 -18.15 16.93
CA LYS A 821 5.39 -18.58 15.54
C LYS A 821 4.62 -19.86 15.31
N VAL A 822 3.83 -19.91 14.23
CA VAL A 822 3.06 -21.10 13.85
C VAL A 822 3.49 -21.51 12.45
N PHE A 823 3.73 -22.81 12.28
CA PHE A 823 4.18 -23.43 11.05
C PHE A 823 3.21 -24.57 10.75
N PHE A 824 2.47 -24.45 9.64
CA PHE A 824 1.52 -25.45 9.17
C PHE A 824 1.95 -25.93 7.78
N THR A 825 1.86 -27.22 7.51
CA THR A 825 2.14 -27.79 6.18
C THR A 825 1.03 -28.77 5.83
N ASP A 826 0.38 -28.52 4.70
CA ASP A 826 -0.48 -29.49 4.02
C ASP A 826 0.35 -30.20 2.96
N ARG A 827 0.39 -31.53 2.98
CA ARG A 827 1.21 -32.30 2.04
C ARG A 827 0.68 -33.68 1.68
N ARG A 828 -0.55 -34.02 2.09
CA ARG A 828 -1.20 -35.30 1.80
C ARG A 828 -2.71 -35.16 1.57
N ARG A 829 -3.18 -35.68 0.43
CA ARG A 829 -4.61 -35.83 0.13
C ARG A 829 -5.35 -36.74 1.12
N PRO A 830 -6.67 -36.58 1.33
CA PRO A 830 -7.60 -35.70 0.61
C PRO A 830 -8.15 -34.52 1.43
N GLN A 831 -7.54 -34.18 2.56
CA GLN A 831 -8.04 -33.15 3.45
C GLN A 831 -6.97 -32.10 3.73
N SER A 832 -7.45 -30.91 4.05
CA SER A 832 -6.68 -29.87 4.73
C SER A 832 -7.59 -29.19 5.74
N HIS A 833 -7.15 -28.99 6.98
CA HIS A 833 -7.92 -28.38 8.06
C HIS A 833 -7.03 -27.51 8.92
N LEU A 834 -7.48 -26.29 9.21
CA LEU A 834 -6.79 -25.40 10.12
C LEU A 834 -7.78 -24.63 10.98
N ARG A 835 -7.64 -24.76 12.29
CA ARG A 835 -8.35 -23.96 13.28
C ARG A 835 -7.40 -23.50 14.37
N ILE A 836 -7.46 -22.19 14.66
CA ILE A 836 -6.63 -21.48 15.62
C ILE A 836 -7.57 -20.73 16.56
N ALA A 837 -7.42 -20.90 17.88
CA ALA A 837 -8.32 -20.26 18.85
C ALA A 837 -7.61 -19.81 20.12
N THR A 838 -7.75 -18.54 20.50
CA THR A 838 -7.15 -17.96 21.71
C THR A 838 -8.18 -17.17 22.53
N ASN A 839 -8.09 -17.20 23.86
CA ASN A 839 -8.91 -16.37 24.75
C ASN A 839 -8.25 -15.03 25.14
N PHE A 840 -7.17 -14.65 24.45
CA PHE A 840 -6.46 -13.38 24.68
C PHE A 840 -6.15 -12.68 23.34
N PRO A 841 -5.93 -11.35 23.36
CA PRO A 841 -5.57 -10.62 22.14
C PRO A 841 -4.18 -11.01 21.66
N ILE A 842 -4.06 -11.07 20.35
CA ILE A 842 -2.79 -11.25 19.64
C ILE A 842 -2.68 -10.17 18.55
N ALA A 843 -1.45 -9.82 18.18
CA ALA A 843 -1.16 -8.87 17.10
C ALA A 843 -0.08 -9.44 16.17
N SER A 844 -0.06 -9.05 14.90
CA SER A 844 1.09 -9.35 14.04
C SER A 844 2.32 -8.59 14.54
N PRO A 845 3.52 -9.22 14.56
CA PRO A 845 4.74 -8.54 14.95
C PRO A 845 5.07 -7.47 13.93
N LEU A 846 5.75 -6.41 14.38
CA LEU A 846 6.40 -5.48 13.47
C LEU A 846 7.38 -6.25 12.57
N PRO A 847 7.50 -5.91 11.27
CA PRO A 847 8.43 -6.59 10.40
C PRO A 847 9.87 -6.43 10.89
N PRO A 848 10.77 -7.35 10.49
CA PRO A 848 12.15 -7.35 10.94
C PRO A 848 12.84 -6.02 10.62
N ALA A 849 13.82 -5.68 11.45
CA ALA A 849 14.60 -4.47 11.26
C ALA A 849 15.26 -4.45 9.85
N PRO A 850 15.37 -3.27 9.22
CA PRO A 850 15.99 -3.13 7.91
C PRO A 850 17.42 -3.69 7.90
N PRO A 851 17.90 -4.23 6.76
CA PRO A 851 19.21 -4.84 6.67
C PRO A 851 20.33 -3.85 6.97
N THR A 852 21.39 -4.34 7.61
CA THR A 852 22.54 -3.53 8.02
C THR A 852 23.50 -3.19 6.88
N ASN A 853 23.53 -4.00 5.81
CA ASN A 853 24.35 -3.75 4.63
C ASN A 853 23.52 -4.02 3.36
N PRO A 854 23.28 -3.00 2.51
CA PRO A 854 22.43 -3.13 1.33
C PRO A 854 23.02 -4.05 0.27
N MET A 855 24.35 -4.08 0.12
CA MET A 855 25.03 -4.93 -0.86
C MET A 855 25.09 -6.39 -0.42
N SER A 856 25.22 -6.65 0.89
CA SER A 856 25.13 -8.02 1.39
C SER A 856 23.70 -8.53 1.33
N ALA A 857 22.69 -7.71 1.62
CA ALA A 857 21.29 -8.10 1.46
C ALA A 857 20.99 -8.50 0.00
N LEU A 858 21.43 -7.69 -0.96
CA LEU A 858 21.31 -8.02 -2.38
C LEU A 858 22.09 -9.28 -2.75
N ALA A 859 23.34 -9.42 -2.29
CA ALA A 859 24.16 -10.60 -2.56
C ALA A 859 23.66 -11.88 -1.86
N ASP A 860 22.99 -11.78 -0.71
CA ASP A 860 22.37 -12.89 0.01
C ASP A 860 21.11 -13.35 -0.71
N ILE A 861 20.28 -12.41 -1.18
CA ILE A 861 19.14 -12.68 -2.07
C ILE A 861 19.62 -13.41 -3.34
N GLU A 862 20.69 -12.90 -3.98
CA GLU A 862 21.25 -13.53 -5.18
C GLU A 862 21.94 -14.87 -4.91
N ARG A 863 22.63 -15.02 -3.77
CA ARG A 863 23.26 -16.28 -3.35
C ARG A 863 22.24 -17.33 -3.00
N GLN A 864 21.18 -17.00 -2.26
CA GLN A 864 20.10 -17.93 -1.95
C GLN A 864 19.43 -18.39 -3.25
N ARG A 865 19.14 -17.46 -4.18
CA ARG A 865 18.63 -17.76 -5.52
C ARG A 865 19.55 -18.71 -6.30
N ASN A 866 20.86 -18.48 -6.26
CA ASN A 866 21.83 -19.29 -7.01
C ASN A 866 22.12 -20.65 -6.34
N ALA A 867 22.26 -20.71 -5.01
CA ALA A 867 22.54 -21.94 -4.26
C ALA A 867 21.39 -22.95 -4.37
N VAL A 868 20.15 -22.46 -4.33
CA VAL A 868 18.95 -23.28 -4.58
C VAL A 868 18.95 -23.80 -6.00
N ARG A 869 19.22 -22.94 -7.00
CA ARG A 869 19.34 -23.36 -8.40
C ARG A 869 20.40 -24.43 -8.63
N THR A 870 21.54 -24.33 -7.95
CA THR A 870 22.65 -25.28 -8.11
C THR A 870 22.44 -26.58 -7.34
N ASN A 871 21.82 -26.56 -6.15
CA ASN A 871 21.70 -27.76 -5.31
C ASN A 871 20.38 -28.53 -5.52
N PHE A 872 19.30 -27.86 -5.92
CA PHE A 872 17.99 -28.47 -6.10
C PHE A 872 17.84 -29.13 -7.50
N PHE A 873 18.25 -28.44 -8.57
CA PHE A 873 18.13 -28.95 -9.94
C PHE A 873 19.31 -29.80 -10.43
N ALA A 874 20.37 -30.00 -9.63
CA ALA A 874 21.54 -30.79 -10.06
C ALA A 874 21.35 -32.32 -9.88
N LYS A 875 20.19 -32.77 -9.40
CA LYS A 875 19.89 -34.21 -9.15
C LYS A 875 18.59 -34.70 -9.80
N HIS A 876 18.11 -34.02 -10.84
CA HIS A 876 17.14 -34.58 -11.78
C HIS A 876 17.84 -34.93 -13.09
#